data_AF-A0A1H0JW92-F1
#
_entry.id   AF-A0A1H0JW92-F1
#
_cell.length_a   1.000
_cell.length_b   1.000
_cell.length_c   1.000
_cell.angle_alpha   90.00
_cell.angle_beta   90.00
_cell.angle_gamma   90.00
#
_symmetry.space_group_name_H-M   'P 1'
#
loop_
_entity.id
_entity.type
_entity.pdbx_description
1 polymer ?
#
loop_
_entity_poly.entity_id
_entity_poly.type
_entity_poly.pdbx_seq_one_letter_code
_entity_poly.pdbx_strand_id
1 'polypeptide(L)'
;MATAAVLAPPAAPADRDGRERAALAAWAGLLAHVVGRVYRAFIVTLLLAAILPTLVSWSTFIVRSGSMEPSISVGDVVVAKPFAASEEVPLGRVVIFANPAKPGEDELLVHRVVEKLDSGEFATAGDANASNDATPITSEDVEARATLLVPFIGRPLVWFADGDVVPLVLWGAITTLAMGLASRGFGRNRDGNDRSAGNPRPGRRHRGFGRRRPLAVVPTLALLVAGGIGVSGGDLASAGFTDTTVSPSNTWTVSDSLAHRLALASPGAVVRGSVPLTATLSNAGADDSYVVRMEYAVRGTSTWTTACTKSTAPYSCSWATAGVANGAYDLRAVATSASTTLTSSVVSNVLVDNLAPTVTMQNPGSPLNGTVTFSATATDAHSGVARVVIQYAVTGSSTYTDLCTDTTSPYSCQVNTATLANGSYSFRAVATDVAGSSTTSAVVTNRVVDNVVTSVVMNNPGAIIRGTVSLTATASSTSGVASVRIEGSPAGANTWGPVCTDTSSPYSCAYNTATQPDGLYDLRAIVTDGAGRTTTSNVVVNRRVDNTAPRASDVQTTNGGVTGRLESGDSISFTYSELMTTSSISSGWDGSAVPVSLRLRDGRVLGLTGNSDTVDILRGGAPVNLGSVNLREDYISNNLTAQFNATMVASTVTVNGVQVTRVTISVGGQASGSAVRTTSNASTMSWTPSGLATDLGGVGTNVTTVFESGVSDHQF
;
A
#
# COMPACT_ATOMS: atom_id res chain seq x y z
N MET A 1 90.05 88.79 -0.78
CA MET A 1 90.44 88.37 0.58
C MET A 1 89.85 87.01 0.84
N ALA A 2 90.71 86.05 1.13
CA ALA A 2 90.39 84.64 1.34
C ALA A 2 89.77 84.41 2.72
N THR A 3 88.91 83.39 2.83
CA THR A 3 88.87 82.52 4.02
C THR A 3 88.14 81.23 3.67
N ALA A 4 88.89 80.13 3.67
CA ALA A 4 88.38 78.76 3.76
C ALA A 4 88.53 78.28 5.21
N ALA A 5 87.58 77.50 5.71
CA ALA A 5 87.71 76.67 6.92
C ALA A 5 86.73 75.49 6.76
N VAL A 6 87.19 74.30 6.36
CA VAL A 6 87.74 73.19 7.18
C VAL A 6 86.65 72.34 7.85
N LEU A 7 86.62 71.07 7.44
CA LEU A 7 85.76 69.96 7.85
C LEU A 7 86.10 69.45 9.27
N ALA A 8 85.09 68.88 9.95
CA ALA A 8 85.23 68.04 11.15
C ALA A 8 84.72 66.59 10.87
N PRO A 9 85.27 65.55 11.54
CA PRO A 9 85.11 64.12 11.18
C PRO A 9 83.88 63.44 11.86
N PRO A 10 83.54 62.17 11.50
CA PRO A 10 82.20 61.61 11.71
C PRO A 10 82.01 60.92 13.08
N ALA A 11 80.78 60.95 13.60
CA ALA A 11 80.35 60.16 14.75
C ALA A 11 79.60 58.88 14.31
N ALA A 12 79.92 57.76 14.96
CA ALA A 12 79.41 56.40 14.73
C ALA A 12 77.90 56.24 15.08
N PRO A 13 77.22 55.20 14.54
CA PRO A 13 75.76 55.10 14.59
C PRO A 13 75.24 54.48 15.89
N ALA A 14 74.22 55.09 16.49
CA ALA A 14 73.49 54.55 17.64
C ALA A 14 72.06 54.08 17.23
N ASP A 15 71.87 52.76 17.32
CA ASP A 15 70.65 52.01 17.70
C ASP A 15 69.30 52.43 17.08
N ARG A 16 69.03 51.97 15.85
CA ARG A 16 67.71 52.06 15.18
C ARG A 16 66.77 50.90 15.54
N ASP A 17 67.30 49.72 15.88
CA ASP A 17 66.51 48.49 16.08
C ASP A 17 65.63 48.53 17.33
N GLY A 18 66.07 49.18 18.41
CA GLY A 18 65.28 49.34 19.63
C GLY A 18 64.02 50.21 19.45
N ARG A 19 64.08 51.21 18.56
CA ARG A 19 62.95 52.14 18.31
C ARG A 19 61.88 51.53 17.41
N GLU A 20 62.27 50.72 16.42
CA GLU A 20 61.32 50.04 15.53
C GLU A 20 60.53 48.95 16.28
N ARG A 21 61.18 48.17 17.16
CA ARG A 21 60.49 47.19 18.01
C ARG A 21 59.51 47.83 19.00
N ALA A 22 59.87 48.98 19.57
CA ALA A 22 58.99 49.73 20.46
C ALA A 22 57.78 50.34 19.73
N ALA A 23 57.98 50.85 18.51
CA ALA A 23 56.90 51.37 17.66
C ALA A 23 55.93 50.26 17.22
N LEU A 24 56.45 49.11 16.77
CA LEU A 24 55.62 47.95 16.40
C LEU A 24 54.81 47.42 17.58
N ALA A 25 55.39 47.35 18.79
CA ALA A 25 54.67 46.94 19.99
C ALA A 25 53.56 47.94 20.38
N ALA A 26 53.80 49.25 20.21
CA ALA A 26 52.80 50.28 20.47
C ALA A 26 51.63 50.23 19.47
N TRP A 27 51.92 50.02 18.18
CA TRP A 27 50.90 49.85 17.14
C TRP A 27 50.10 48.55 17.31
N ALA A 28 50.76 47.44 17.65
CA ALA A 28 50.09 46.18 17.94
C ALA A 28 49.16 46.30 19.16
N GLY A 29 49.59 47.02 20.21
CA GLY A 29 48.75 47.32 21.38
C GLY A 29 47.52 48.17 21.03
N LEU A 30 47.70 49.24 20.23
CA LEU A 30 46.60 50.08 19.76
C LEU A 30 45.60 49.27 18.92
N LEU A 31 46.10 48.47 17.97
CA LEU A 31 45.28 47.62 17.11
C LEU A 31 44.47 46.62 17.94
N ALA A 32 45.11 45.91 18.88
CA ALA A 32 44.45 44.96 19.77
C ALA A 32 43.34 45.61 20.63
N HIS A 33 43.56 46.86 21.09
CA HIS A 33 42.54 47.62 21.83
C HIS A 33 41.35 48.02 20.96
N VAL A 34 41.60 48.50 19.73
CA VAL A 34 40.54 48.88 18.79
C VAL A 34 39.73 47.65 18.41
N VAL A 35 40.40 46.56 18.03
CA VAL A 35 39.76 45.27 17.68
C VAL A 35 38.95 44.74 18.86
N GLY A 36 39.51 44.73 20.07
CA GLY A 36 38.79 44.27 21.27
C GLY A 36 37.55 45.12 21.60
N ARG A 37 37.60 46.44 21.39
CA ARG A 37 36.44 47.33 21.59
C ARG A 37 35.36 47.16 20.53
N VAL A 38 35.75 47.01 19.26
CA VAL A 38 34.83 46.73 18.15
C VAL A 38 34.15 45.39 18.36
N TYR A 39 34.91 44.34 18.67
CA TYR A 39 34.39 43.01 18.98
C TYR A 39 33.41 43.05 20.16
N ARG A 40 33.77 43.72 21.26
CA ARG A 40 32.89 43.87 22.43
C ARG A 40 31.61 44.61 22.07
N ALA A 41 31.71 45.73 21.37
CA ALA A 41 30.54 46.49 20.95
C ALA A 41 29.63 45.63 20.06
N PHE A 42 30.21 44.90 19.11
CA PHE A 42 29.49 43.98 18.24
C PHE A 42 28.74 42.88 19.00
N ILE A 43 29.41 42.14 19.89
CA ILE A 43 28.77 41.07 20.68
C ILE A 43 27.72 41.63 21.63
N VAL A 44 27.98 42.78 22.29
CA VAL A 44 26.98 43.43 23.16
C VAL A 44 25.76 43.87 22.36
N THR A 45 25.95 44.45 21.17
CA THR A 45 24.84 44.84 20.30
C THR A 45 24.01 43.64 19.85
N LEU A 46 24.64 42.52 19.46
CA LEU A 46 23.91 41.29 19.11
C LEU A 46 23.14 40.73 20.33
N LEU A 47 23.76 40.70 21.52
CA LEU A 47 23.08 40.27 22.74
C LEU A 47 21.88 41.17 23.07
N LEU A 48 22.04 42.50 22.93
CA LEU A 48 20.93 43.43 23.12
C LEU A 48 19.85 43.25 22.05
N ALA A 49 20.21 43.03 20.79
CA ALA A 49 19.25 42.77 19.72
C ALA A 49 18.46 41.46 19.93
N ALA A 50 19.09 40.45 20.54
CA ALA A 50 18.41 39.21 20.92
C ALA A 50 17.53 39.41 22.17
N ILE A 51 17.99 40.12 23.19
CA ILE A 51 17.32 40.16 24.51
C ILE A 51 16.29 41.30 24.62
N LEU A 52 16.57 42.49 24.10
CA LEU A 52 15.67 43.64 24.24
C LEU A 52 14.25 43.40 23.70
N PRO A 53 14.03 42.69 22.57
CA PRO A 53 12.69 42.38 22.10
C PRO A 53 11.84 41.58 23.09
N THR A 54 12.43 40.77 23.96
CA THR A 54 11.66 40.03 24.97
C THR A 54 11.01 40.94 26.01
N LEU A 55 11.43 42.21 26.09
CA LEU A 55 10.80 43.22 26.93
C LEU A 55 9.45 43.72 26.36
N VAL A 56 9.15 43.42 25.09
CA VAL A 56 7.91 43.85 24.39
C VAL A 56 7.04 42.67 23.95
N SER A 57 7.05 41.57 24.72
CA SER A 57 6.29 40.33 24.46
C SER A 57 6.68 39.61 23.16
N TRP A 58 7.88 39.84 22.65
CA TRP A 58 8.43 39.06 21.56
C TRP A 58 9.21 37.87 22.12
N SER A 59 9.20 36.77 21.38
CA SER A 59 9.86 35.53 21.77
C SER A 59 11.20 35.41 21.06
N THR A 60 12.18 34.76 21.69
CA THR A 60 13.49 34.50 21.09
C THR A 60 13.76 33.01 21.02
N PHE A 61 14.04 32.51 19.82
CA PHE A 61 14.28 31.09 19.57
C PHE A 61 15.68 30.89 19.00
N ILE A 62 16.40 29.88 19.50
CA ILE A 62 17.72 29.52 18.98
C ILE A 62 17.55 28.39 17.97
N VAL A 63 18.11 28.58 16.78
CA VAL A 63 18.01 27.63 15.68
C VAL A 63 18.94 26.46 15.94
N ARG A 64 18.38 25.24 16.02
CA ARG A 64 19.11 24.01 16.32
C ARG A 64 19.26 23.06 15.12
N SER A 65 18.52 23.28 14.03
CA SER A 65 18.56 22.45 12.83
C SER A 65 18.87 23.29 11.58
N GLY A 66 19.42 22.66 10.55
CA GLY A 66 19.78 23.31 9.28
C GLY A 66 18.66 23.33 8.24
N SER A 67 17.40 23.05 8.59
CA SER A 67 16.30 22.98 7.60
C SER A 67 15.98 24.32 6.94
N MET A 68 16.40 25.42 7.55
CA MET A 68 16.25 26.78 7.02
C MET A 68 17.53 27.32 6.36
N GLU A 69 18.55 26.50 6.14
CA GLU A 69 19.75 26.93 5.41
C GLU A 69 19.45 27.13 3.92
N PRO A 70 20.07 28.13 3.25
CA PRO A 70 21.11 29.04 3.74
C PRO A 70 20.56 30.32 4.41
N SER A 71 19.24 30.52 4.50
CA SER A 71 18.67 31.80 4.93
C SER A 71 18.76 32.04 6.45
N ILE A 72 18.68 30.97 7.24
CA ILE A 72 18.82 30.95 8.70
C ILE A 72 19.74 29.79 9.06
N SER A 73 20.85 30.09 9.72
CA SER A 73 21.87 29.09 10.07
C SER A 73 21.72 28.57 11.49
N VAL A 74 22.26 27.38 11.74
CA VAL A 74 22.36 26.84 13.10
C VAL A 74 23.14 27.78 14.03
N GLY A 75 22.55 28.08 15.19
CA GLY A 75 23.07 29.00 16.19
C GLY A 75 22.72 30.48 15.96
N ASP A 76 21.90 30.80 14.97
CA ASP A 76 21.24 32.10 14.89
C ASP A 76 20.08 32.19 15.90
N VAL A 77 19.75 33.41 16.31
CA VAL A 77 18.58 33.69 17.16
C VAL A 77 17.49 34.34 16.32
N VAL A 78 16.35 33.67 16.23
CA VAL A 78 15.12 34.20 15.63
C VAL A 78 14.33 34.93 16.70
N VAL A 79 14.17 36.24 16.52
CA VAL A 79 13.33 37.11 17.31
C VAL A 79 11.96 37.19 16.62
N ALA A 80 10.92 36.75 17.33
CA ALA A 80 9.59 36.53 16.79
C ALA A 80 8.52 37.36 17.50
N LYS A 81 7.59 37.91 16.71
CA LYS A 81 6.47 38.70 17.21
C LYS A 81 5.19 37.83 17.22
N PRO A 82 4.41 37.80 18.31
CA PRO A 82 3.14 37.09 18.34
C PRO A 82 2.14 37.67 17.33
N PHE A 83 1.27 36.84 16.79
CA PHE A 83 0.19 37.28 15.91
C PHE A 83 -0.90 38.03 16.72
N ALA A 84 -1.42 39.11 16.16
CA ALA A 84 -2.65 39.71 16.68
C ALA A 84 -3.85 38.85 16.26
N ALA A 85 -4.90 38.79 17.08
CA ALA A 85 -6.08 37.94 16.86
C ALA A 85 -6.83 38.19 15.53
N SER A 86 -6.54 39.27 14.81
CA SER A 86 -7.14 39.64 13.52
C SER A 86 -6.14 39.66 12.36
N GLU A 87 -4.90 39.21 12.56
CA GLU A 87 -3.83 39.26 11.55
C GLU A 87 -3.75 37.95 10.78
N GLU A 88 -3.92 38.00 9.46
CA GLU A 88 -3.79 36.83 8.59
C GLU A 88 -2.33 36.38 8.48
N VAL A 89 -2.11 35.07 8.37
CA VAL A 89 -0.78 34.48 8.17
C VAL A 89 -0.31 34.77 6.73
N PRO A 90 0.74 35.58 6.55
CA PRO A 90 1.19 35.98 5.21
C PRO A 90 1.96 34.85 4.50
N LEU A 91 1.60 34.58 3.23
CA LEU A 91 2.34 33.65 2.37
C LEU A 91 3.78 34.14 2.14
N GLY A 92 4.71 33.20 2.04
CA GLY A 92 6.14 33.44 1.83
C GLY A 92 6.92 33.87 3.08
N ARG A 93 6.28 34.00 4.24
CA ARG A 93 6.94 34.41 5.50
C ARG A 93 7.32 33.22 6.39
N VAL A 94 8.33 33.42 7.23
CA VAL A 94 8.79 32.43 8.20
C VAL A 94 7.99 32.57 9.49
N VAL A 95 7.43 31.44 9.93
CA VAL A 95 6.58 31.35 11.13
C VAL A 95 7.14 30.30 12.08
N ILE A 96 6.81 30.47 13.36
CA ILE A 96 7.11 29.54 14.45
C ILE A 96 5.79 28.88 14.84
N PHE A 97 5.77 27.54 14.84
CA PHE A 97 4.57 26.74 15.13
C PHE A 97 4.94 25.42 15.81
N ALA A 98 3.98 24.82 16.51
CA ALA A 98 4.17 23.52 17.16
C ALA A 98 4.29 22.40 16.12
N ASN A 99 5.19 21.44 16.33
CA ASN A 99 5.42 20.34 15.40
C ASN A 99 4.18 19.44 15.28
N PRO A 100 3.44 19.46 14.15
CA PRO A 100 2.21 18.67 14.03
C PRO A 100 2.48 17.16 13.92
N ALA A 101 3.72 16.77 13.59
CA ALA A 101 4.12 15.36 13.49
C ALA A 101 4.34 14.70 14.87
N LYS A 102 4.44 15.49 15.95
CA LYS A 102 4.61 14.99 17.33
C LYS A 102 3.73 15.74 18.34
N PRO A 103 2.41 15.52 18.30
CA PRO A 103 1.49 16.20 19.22
C PRO A 103 1.80 15.84 20.68
N GLY A 104 2.05 16.85 21.52
CA GLY A 104 2.31 16.71 22.96
C GLY A 104 3.79 16.77 23.36
N GLU A 105 4.71 16.82 22.40
CA GLU A 105 6.09 17.28 22.65
C GLU A 105 6.10 18.80 22.36
N ASP A 106 6.59 19.63 23.29
CA ASP A 106 6.73 21.10 23.13
C ASP A 106 7.84 21.45 22.09
N GLU A 107 7.87 20.75 20.96
CA GLU A 107 8.82 20.93 19.87
C GLU A 107 8.27 21.97 18.90
N LEU A 108 8.99 23.08 18.76
CA LEU A 108 8.65 24.16 17.83
C LEU A 108 9.48 24.05 16.54
N LEU A 109 8.81 24.25 15.41
CA LEU A 109 9.42 24.33 14.09
C LEU A 109 9.44 25.78 13.60
N VAL A 110 10.46 26.11 12.81
CA VAL A 110 10.63 27.42 12.18
C VAL A 110 10.71 27.20 10.68
N HIS A 111 9.60 27.34 9.95
CA HIS A 111 9.54 27.12 8.49
C HIS A 111 8.80 28.25 7.76
N ARG A 112 8.99 28.32 6.44
CA ARG A 112 8.33 29.29 5.57
C ARG A 112 6.95 28.80 5.15
N VAL A 113 5.95 29.65 5.22
CA VAL A 113 4.63 29.40 4.63
C VAL A 113 4.74 29.46 3.11
N VAL A 114 4.51 28.35 2.43
CA VAL A 114 4.67 28.24 0.97
C VAL A 114 3.38 28.59 0.25
N GLU A 115 2.27 28.00 0.68
CA GLU A 115 0.96 28.20 0.06
C GLU A 115 -0.17 27.97 1.07
N LYS A 116 -1.36 28.50 0.73
CA LYS A 116 -2.60 28.23 1.43
C LYS A 116 -3.40 27.24 0.59
N LEU A 117 -3.75 26.11 1.18
CA LEU A 117 -4.50 25.03 0.54
C LEU A 117 -5.99 25.39 0.45
N ASP A 118 -6.70 24.75 -0.49
CA ASP A 118 -8.15 24.92 -0.66
C ASP A 118 -8.96 24.52 0.59
N SER A 119 -8.38 23.69 1.48
CA SER A 119 -8.94 23.33 2.79
C SER A 119 -8.94 24.47 3.80
N GLY A 120 -8.21 25.57 3.54
CA GLY A 120 -7.99 26.68 4.46
C GLY A 120 -6.71 26.55 5.30
N GLU A 121 -6.02 25.42 5.22
CA GLU A 121 -4.75 25.13 5.90
C GLU A 121 -3.55 25.72 5.14
N PHE A 122 -2.38 25.74 5.78
CA PHE A 122 -1.13 26.27 5.24
C PHE A 122 -0.09 25.17 5.08
N ALA A 123 0.51 25.08 3.90
CA ALA A 123 1.69 24.25 3.68
C ALA A 123 2.95 25.05 4.05
N THR A 124 3.85 24.42 4.81
CA THR A 124 5.13 25.02 5.20
C THR A 124 6.30 24.19 4.68
N ALA A 125 7.46 24.83 4.49
CA ALA A 125 8.69 24.16 4.12
C ALA A 125 9.90 24.89 4.71
N GLY A 126 10.90 24.11 5.11
CA GLY A 126 12.23 24.63 5.37
C GLY A 126 12.90 25.09 4.06
N ASP A 127 13.67 26.17 4.10
CA ASP A 127 14.35 26.71 2.91
C ASP A 127 15.36 25.72 2.29
N ALA A 128 15.87 24.77 3.07
CA ALA A 128 16.75 23.70 2.61
C ALA A 128 15.99 22.48 2.07
N ASN A 129 14.67 22.41 2.27
CA ASN A 129 13.85 21.24 1.92
C ASN A 129 13.32 21.37 0.50
N ALA A 130 13.48 20.31 -0.31
CA ALA A 130 13.01 20.28 -1.70
C ALA A 130 11.48 20.02 -1.82
N SER A 131 10.84 19.57 -0.74
CA SER A 131 9.42 19.26 -0.66
C SER A 131 8.79 19.95 0.54
N ASN A 132 7.50 20.28 0.42
CA ASN A 132 6.70 20.78 1.52
C ASN A 132 6.63 19.76 2.66
N ASP A 133 6.44 20.25 3.88
CA ASP A 133 6.20 19.41 5.05
C ASP A 133 4.92 18.60 4.86
N ALA A 134 4.95 17.33 5.30
CA ALA A 134 3.89 16.36 5.02
C ALA A 134 2.55 16.67 5.71
N THR A 135 2.57 17.49 6.77
CA THR A 135 1.37 17.82 7.56
C THR A 135 1.13 19.33 7.47
N PRO A 136 0.04 19.76 6.82
CA PRO A 136 -0.38 21.16 6.82
C PRO A 136 -0.67 21.67 8.24
N ILE A 137 -0.56 22.98 8.43
CA ILE A 137 -0.86 23.63 9.71
C ILE A 137 -2.06 24.56 9.57
N THR A 138 -2.82 24.73 10.65
CA THR A 138 -3.90 25.71 10.72
C THR A 138 -3.37 27.05 11.24
N SER A 139 -4.18 28.11 11.16
CA SER A 139 -3.82 29.40 11.77
C SER A 139 -3.70 29.34 13.29
N GLU A 140 -4.32 28.35 13.95
CA GLU A 140 -4.27 28.16 15.40
C GLU A 140 -2.95 27.54 15.87
N ASP A 141 -2.27 26.80 14.99
CA ASP A 141 -0.99 26.17 15.28
C ASP A 141 0.20 27.16 15.23
N VAL A 142 -0.02 28.33 14.63
CA VAL A 142 1.02 29.36 14.44
C VAL A 142 1.16 30.22 15.69
N GLU A 143 2.32 30.13 16.34
CA GLU A 143 2.60 30.84 17.60
C GLU A 143 3.08 32.28 17.35
N ALA A 144 4.01 32.47 16.41
CA ALA A 144 4.61 33.77 16.16
C ALA A 144 5.20 33.90 14.75
N ARG A 145 5.37 35.13 14.27
CA ARG A 145 6.10 35.42 13.03
C ARG A 145 7.55 35.78 13.30
N ALA A 146 8.48 35.19 12.57
CA ALA A 146 9.88 35.58 12.61
C ALA A 146 10.02 37.01 12.08
N THR A 147 10.58 37.92 12.88
CA THR A 147 10.65 39.36 12.55
C THR A 147 12.08 39.89 12.48
N LEU A 148 12.97 39.40 13.34
CA LEU A 148 14.38 39.79 13.36
C LEU A 148 15.26 38.55 13.49
N LEU A 149 16.35 38.49 12.73
CA LEU A 149 17.37 37.44 12.84
C LEU A 149 18.65 38.04 13.43
N VAL A 150 19.14 37.45 14.51
CA VAL A 150 20.39 37.85 15.16
C VAL A 150 21.41 36.74 14.94
N PRO A 151 22.37 36.91 14.01
CA PRO A 151 23.22 35.82 13.59
C PRO A 151 24.26 35.45 14.64
N PHE A 152 24.66 34.18 14.67
CA PHE A 152 25.79 33.60 15.40
C PHE A 152 25.77 33.68 16.94
N ILE A 153 24.94 34.51 17.56
CA ILE A 153 25.00 34.78 19.00
C ILE A 153 24.47 33.62 19.85
N GLY A 154 23.67 32.72 19.27
CA GLY A 154 23.15 31.51 19.92
C GLY A 154 24.13 30.32 19.90
N ARG A 155 25.19 30.37 19.10
CA ARG A 155 26.16 29.27 18.93
C ARG A 155 26.78 28.74 20.22
N PRO A 156 27.19 29.57 21.20
CA PRO A 156 27.70 29.06 22.46
C PRO A 156 26.71 28.16 23.20
N LEU A 157 25.40 28.44 23.12
CA LEU A 157 24.38 27.59 23.73
C LEU A 157 24.17 26.30 22.94
N VAL A 158 24.24 26.35 21.61
CA VAL A 158 24.19 25.14 20.77
C VAL A 158 25.36 24.21 21.08
N TRP A 159 26.60 24.72 21.08
CA TRP A 159 27.77 23.91 21.45
C TRP A 159 27.68 23.34 22.86
N PHE A 160 27.14 24.10 23.81
CA PHE A 160 26.91 23.59 25.17
C PHE A 160 25.86 22.48 25.20
N ALA A 161 24.74 22.64 24.48
CA ALA A 161 23.66 21.66 24.42
C ALA A 161 24.09 20.37 23.69
N ASP A 162 24.94 20.48 22.67
CA ASP A 162 25.41 19.36 21.85
C ASP A 162 26.70 18.71 22.40
N GLY A 163 27.30 19.28 23.45
CA GLY A 163 28.51 18.75 24.11
C GLY A 163 29.84 19.13 23.43
N ASP A 164 29.83 20.07 22.49
CA ASP A 164 31.00 20.53 21.75
C ASP A 164 31.86 21.51 22.57
N VAL A 165 32.67 20.96 23.47
CA VAL A 165 33.48 21.74 24.41
C VAL A 165 34.60 22.56 23.76
N VAL A 166 35.16 22.12 22.64
CA VAL A 166 36.31 22.77 21.98
C VAL A 166 35.96 24.17 21.43
N PRO A 167 34.96 24.34 20.55
CA PRO A 167 34.60 25.67 20.04
C PRO A 167 34.07 26.58 21.15
N LEU A 168 33.37 26.04 22.14
CA LEU A 168 32.87 26.80 23.29
C LEU A 168 34.00 27.41 24.12
N VAL A 169 35.03 26.62 24.45
CA VAL A 169 36.19 27.09 25.22
C VAL A 169 37.01 28.10 24.42
N LEU A 170 37.24 27.85 23.13
CA LEU A 170 37.97 28.77 22.25
C LEU A 170 37.25 30.12 22.12
N TRP A 171 35.94 30.10 21.87
CA TRP A 171 35.14 31.32 21.80
C TRP A 171 35.13 32.07 23.13
N GLY A 172 34.95 31.35 24.25
CA GLY A 172 35.02 31.94 25.60
C GLY A 172 36.38 32.58 25.91
N ALA A 173 37.48 31.94 25.51
CA ALA A 173 38.83 32.48 25.66
C ALA A 173 39.04 33.76 24.83
N ILE A 174 38.55 33.79 23.59
CA ILE A 174 38.60 34.98 22.72
C ILE A 174 37.77 36.12 23.31
N THR A 175 36.55 35.83 23.76
CA THR A 175 35.64 36.83 24.34
C THR A 175 36.22 37.43 25.61
N THR A 176 36.78 36.61 26.51
CA THR A 176 37.42 37.07 27.75
C THR A 176 38.68 37.88 27.48
N LEU A 177 39.52 37.46 26.53
CA LEU A 177 40.69 38.23 26.08
C LEU A 177 40.29 39.59 25.50
N ALA A 178 39.29 39.63 24.61
CA ALA A 178 38.79 40.86 23.99
C ALA A 178 38.18 41.81 25.03
N MET A 179 37.45 41.30 26.02
CA MET A 179 36.89 42.09 27.12
C MET A 179 37.98 42.68 28.03
N GLY A 180 39.04 41.91 28.31
CA GLY A 180 40.22 42.35 29.06
C GLY A 180 41.06 43.40 28.32
N LEU A 181 41.21 43.27 27.00
CA LEU A 181 41.88 44.27 26.17
C LEU A 181 41.05 45.56 26.07
N ALA A 182 39.72 45.48 25.92
CA ALA A 182 38.86 46.65 25.78
C ALA A 182 38.78 47.54 27.05
N SER A 183 39.12 47.00 28.22
CA SER A 183 38.97 47.65 29.53
C SER A 183 40.23 48.37 30.06
N ARG A 184 41.40 48.22 29.44
CA ARG A 184 42.62 48.96 29.83
C ARG A 184 42.60 50.40 29.28
N GLY A 185 42.71 51.38 30.16
CA GLY A 185 42.77 52.81 29.81
C GLY A 185 44.21 53.26 29.49
N PHE A 186 44.38 54.00 28.40
CA PHE A 186 45.67 54.59 28.00
C PHE A 186 46.22 55.48 29.13
N GLY A 187 47.30 55.03 29.78
CA GLY A 187 48.03 55.79 30.77
C GLY A 187 48.75 56.96 30.11
N ARG A 188 48.36 58.19 30.48
CA ARG A 188 49.12 59.42 30.20
C ARG A 188 50.53 59.26 30.76
N ASN A 189 51.53 59.43 29.91
CA ASN A 189 52.82 59.95 30.38
C ASN A 189 53.10 61.29 29.71
N ARG A 190 53.54 62.21 30.57
CA ARG A 190 53.61 63.65 30.44
C ARG A 190 55.10 63.99 30.33
N ASP A 191 55.42 64.96 29.48
CA ASP A 191 56.38 66.06 29.72
C ASP A 191 57.21 66.39 28.46
N GLY A 192 57.33 67.69 28.17
CA GLY A 192 58.45 68.20 27.35
C GLY A 192 58.17 69.30 26.31
N ASN A 193 57.81 70.51 26.78
CA ASN A 193 58.36 71.81 26.36
C ASN A 193 57.97 72.53 25.04
N ASP A 194 57.70 73.85 25.22
CA ASP A 194 57.88 75.05 24.35
C ASP A 194 56.59 75.89 24.24
N ARG A 195 56.39 76.98 25.01
CA ARG A 195 56.98 78.35 25.00
C ARG A 195 56.82 79.14 23.70
N SER A 196 55.86 80.07 23.70
CA SER A 196 55.89 81.47 23.18
C SER A 196 54.48 81.88 22.70
N ALA A 197 53.97 83.12 22.73
CA ALA A 197 54.15 84.35 23.50
C ALA A 197 53.12 85.36 22.92
N GLY A 198 52.53 86.24 23.75
CA GLY A 198 51.79 87.47 23.34
C GLY A 198 50.24 87.36 23.27
N ASN A 199 49.41 87.65 24.28
CA ASN A 199 49.19 88.84 25.17
C ASN A 199 48.38 89.99 24.48
N PRO A 200 47.62 90.85 25.21
CA PRO A 200 46.34 90.61 25.90
C PRO A 200 45.29 91.75 25.71
N ARG A 201 44.07 91.62 26.29
CA ARG A 201 43.38 92.63 27.17
C ARG A 201 41.95 92.17 27.59
N PRO A 202 41.35 92.72 28.67
CA PRO A 202 40.80 91.88 29.75
C PRO A 202 39.32 92.10 30.14
N GLY A 203 38.80 91.17 30.97
CA GLY A 203 37.63 91.32 31.86
C GLY A 203 36.41 90.53 31.37
N ARG A 204 35.89 89.50 32.06
CA ARG A 204 35.30 89.59 33.40
C ARG A 204 35.18 88.16 34.03
N ARG A 205 35.30 88.12 35.36
CA ARG A 205 35.41 86.95 36.26
C ARG A 205 34.10 86.20 36.50
N HIS A 206 34.17 84.89 36.78
CA HIS A 206 33.55 84.13 37.90
C HIS A 206 34.04 82.65 37.81
N ARG A 207 34.98 82.17 38.63
CA ARG A 207 34.92 81.57 40.00
C ARG A 207 34.12 80.26 40.14
N GLY A 208 34.84 79.17 40.50
CA GLY A 208 34.31 77.93 41.13
C GLY A 208 35.05 76.67 40.66
N PHE A 209 36.13 76.21 41.31
CA PHE A 209 36.19 75.07 42.28
C PHE A 209 35.56 73.76 41.75
N GLY A 210 36.16 72.58 41.73
CA GLY A 210 37.39 72.01 42.28
C GLY A 210 37.20 70.48 42.37
N ARG A 211 38.27 69.71 42.05
CA ARG A 211 38.64 68.31 42.46
C ARG A 211 37.51 67.36 42.96
N ARG A 212 37.42 66.08 42.55
CA ARG A 212 38.35 64.96 42.88
C ARG A 212 37.96 63.67 42.10
N ARG A 213 38.95 62.84 41.73
CA ARG A 213 38.82 61.37 41.56
C ARG A 213 39.16 60.70 42.92
N PRO A 214 38.65 59.51 43.24
CA PRO A 214 39.35 58.23 42.92
C PRO A 214 38.39 57.10 42.45
N LEU A 215 38.77 56.28 41.46
CA LEU A 215 39.30 54.91 41.59
C LEU A 215 38.44 53.92 42.42
N ALA A 216 37.76 53.00 41.72
CA ALA A 216 37.58 51.62 42.14
C ALA A 216 37.46 50.75 40.88
N VAL A 217 38.23 49.67 40.83
CA VAL A 217 38.33 48.67 39.76
C VAL A 217 37.88 47.33 40.37
N VAL A 218 37.24 46.50 39.53
CA VAL A 218 36.87 45.06 39.69
C VAL A 218 35.47 44.77 40.29
N PRO A 219 34.71 43.73 39.85
CA PRO A 219 34.73 42.94 38.60
C PRO A 219 33.39 42.92 37.82
N THR A 220 33.51 42.64 36.53
CA THR A 220 32.54 41.91 35.71
C THR A 220 32.33 40.49 36.25
N LEU A 221 31.18 40.21 36.85
CA LEU A 221 30.40 38.96 36.72
C LEU A 221 29.10 39.11 37.54
N ALA A 222 28.01 38.53 37.03
CA ALA A 222 26.66 38.49 37.63
C ALA A 222 25.81 39.77 37.46
N LEU A 223 24.87 39.73 36.52
CA LEU A 223 23.43 39.68 36.85
C LEU A 223 22.63 39.48 35.54
N LEU A 224 22.44 38.20 35.19
CA LEU A 224 21.16 37.73 34.70
C LEU A 224 20.23 37.68 35.92
N VAL A 225 18.95 38.02 35.72
CA VAL A 225 17.81 37.97 36.66
C VAL A 225 17.35 39.34 37.22
N ALA A 226 16.12 39.67 36.80
CA ALA A 226 15.09 40.50 37.44
C ALA A 226 15.17 42.04 37.38
N GLY A 227 14.09 42.64 36.86
CA GLY A 227 13.71 44.01 37.17
C GLY A 227 12.92 44.71 36.08
N GLY A 228 11.61 44.46 36.01
CA GLY A 228 10.69 45.19 35.14
C GLY A 228 10.44 46.62 35.63
N ILE A 229 10.40 47.59 34.69
CA ILE A 229 9.74 48.88 34.82
C ILE A 229 9.18 49.22 33.43
N GLY A 230 7.86 49.37 33.34
CA GLY A 230 7.17 49.71 32.09
C GLY A 230 7.20 51.21 31.79
N VAL A 231 7.33 51.55 30.50
CA VAL A 231 6.85 52.81 29.91
C VAL A 231 6.45 52.54 28.45
N SER A 232 5.39 53.22 28.04
CA SER A 232 4.56 53.15 26.83
C SER A 232 5.24 53.42 25.47
N GLY A 233 4.77 52.67 24.46
CA GLY A 233 4.15 53.21 23.23
C GLY A 233 5.05 53.93 22.22
N GLY A 234 5.33 53.25 21.11
CA GLY A 234 5.78 53.86 19.86
C GLY A 234 5.80 52.81 18.75
N ASP A 235 5.01 53.02 17.70
CA ASP A 235 4.98 52.16 16.51
C ASP A 235 6.38 52.09 15.88
N LEU A 236 6.97 50.90 15.87
CA LEU A 236 8.17 50.62 15.09
C LEU A 236 7.77 49.91 13.81
N ALA A 237 8.12 50.56 12.70
CA ALA A 237 7.96 50.08 11.35
C ALA A 237 8.52 48.65 11.19
N SER A 238 7.68 47.79 10.64
CA SER A 238 7.98 46.40 10.29
C SER A 238 8.97 46.36 9.13
N ALA A 239 10.22 45.94 9.40
CA ALA A 239 11.13 45.49 8.35
C ALA A 239 10.80 44.03 8.02
N GLY A 240 10.10 43.79 6.91
CA GLY A 240 9.83 42.44 6.45
C GLY A 240 11.04 41.86 5.73
N PHE A 241 11.85 41.05 6.40
CA PHE A 241 12.96 40.33 5.77
C PHE A 241 12.53 38.96 5.28
N THR A 242 12.41 38.78 3.96
CA THR A 242 12.45 37.46 3.30
C THR A 242 13.12 37.51 1.93
N ASP A 243 14.00 38.49 1.68
CA ASP A 243 14.78 38.49 0.44
C ASP A 243 16.27 38.39 0.79
N THR A 244 16.91 37.31 0.34
CA THR A 244 18.33 37.06 0.54
C THR A 244 19.11 37.92 -0.46
N THR A 245 20.11 38.68 0.01
CA THR A 245 21.14 39.22 -0.88
C THR A 245 22.45 38.50 -0.61
N VAL A 246 23.07 38.01 -1.67
CA VAL A 246 24.40 37.41 -1.64
C VAL A 246 25.42 38.55 -1.83
N SER A 247 26.21 38.90 -0.82
CA SER A 247 27.66 39.14 -1.00
C SER A 247 28.41 39.51 0.28
N PRO A 248 29.71 39.15 0.35
CA PRO A 248 30.55 39.31 1.53
C PRO A 248 31.10 40.73 1.67
N SER A 249 31.27 41.15 2.93
CA SER A 249 32.13 42.25 3.41
C SER A 249 31.81 43.70 3.01
N ASN A 250 31.06 44.37 3.89
CA ASN A 250 31.06 45.79 4.24
C ASN A 250 31.10 46.86 3.14
N THR A 251 29.97 47.55 2.96
CA THR A 251 29.94 48.98 2.60
C THR A 251 28.92 49.71 3.45
N TRP A 252 29.33 50.84 4.03
CA TRP A 252 28.41 51.86 4.54
C TRP A 252 27.51 52.33 3.40
N THR A 253 26.20 52.37 3.60
CA THR A 253 25.29 53.01 2.65
C THR A 253 25.28 54.51 2.90
N VAL A 254 26.18 55.21 2.20
CA VAL A 254 25.86 56.55 1.68
C VAL A 254 24.72 56.35 0.66
N SER A 255 23.82 57.33 0.56
CA SER A 255 22.65 57.35 -0.34
C SER A 255 22.81 56.47 -1.59
N ASP A 256 21.78 55.66 -1.84
CA ASP A 256 21.57 54.90 -3.06
C ASP A 256 22.14 55.63 -4.27
N SER A 257 22.81 54.90 -5.15
CA SER A 257 23.06 55.43 -6.48
C SER A 257 21.73 55.95 -7.01
N LEU A 258 21.64 57.23 -7.32
CA LEU A 258 20.51 57.84 -8.05
C LEU A 258 20.37 57.29 -9.48
N ALA A 259 20.91 56.09 -9.75
CA ALA A 259 20.84 55.41 -11.02
C ALA A 259 19.56 54.59 -11.05
N HIS A 260 18.69 54.94 -12.00
CA HIS A 260 17.51 54.16 -12.36
C HIS A 260 17.91 52.70 -12.66
N ARG A 261 17.14 51.71 -12.17
CA ARG A 261 17.33 50.29 -12.51
C ARG A 261 16.09 49.73 -13.20
N LEU A 262 16.30 48.98 -14.27
CA LEU A 262 15.26 48.30 -15.02
C LEU A 262 15.46 46.78 -14.94
N ALA A 263 14.41 46.04 -14.58
CA ALA A 263 14.41 44.59 -14.58
C ALA A 263 13.19 44.06 -15.35
N LEU A 264 13.37 42.95 -16.06
CA LEU A 264 12.29 42.18 -16.68
C LEU A 264 12.09 40.89 -15.88
N ALA A 265 10.87 40.61 -15.46
CA ALA A 265 10.52 39.33 -14.83
C ALA A 265 10.59 38.20 -15.87
N SER A 266 11.11 37.03 -15.46
CA SER A 266 11.13 35.85 -16.33
C SER A 266 9.69 35.38 -16.62
N PRO A 267 9.31 35.17 -17.90
CA PRO A 267 8.00 34.63 -18.25
C PRO A 267 7.88 33.11 -18.06
N GLY A 268 8.96 32.43 -17.66
CA GLY A 268 9.07 30.97 -17.62
C GLY A 268 10.04 30.44 -18.68
N ALA A 269 10.43 29.16 -18.54
CA ALA A 269 11.40 28.53 -19.44
C ALA A 269 10.78 28.08 -20.77
N VAL A 270 9.51 27.67 -20.76
CA VAL A 270 8.73 27.30 -21.95
C VAL A 270 7.44 28.11 -21.92
N VAL A 271 7.09 28.74 -23.03
CA VAL A 271 5.96 29.65 -23.12
C VAL A 271 5.15 29.43 -24.39
N ARG A 272 3.84 29.70 -24.32
CA ARG A 272 2.92 29.65 -25.46
C ARG A 272 1.72 30.56 -25.28
N GLY A 273 1.03 30.85 -26.37
CA GLY A 273 -0.20 31.64 -26.36
C GLY A 273 0.01 33.09 -25.91
N SER A 274 -0.67 33.48 -24.83
CA SER A 274 -0.68 34.83 -24.28
C SER A 274 0.17 34.88 -23.01
N VAL A 275 1.41 35.35 -23.13
CA VAL A 275 2.44 35.29 -22.07
C VAL A 275 2.52 36.62 -21.32
N PRO A 276 2.28 36.67 -20.00
CA PRO A 276 2.43 37.91 -19.23
C PRO A 276 3.89 38.32 -19.14
N LEU A 277 4.19 39.56 -19.54
CA LEU A 277 5.49 40.19 -19.35
C LEU A 277 5.34 41.37 -18.38
N THR A 278 6.24 41.45 -17.41
CA THR A 278 6.24 42.51 -16.39
C THR A 278 7.65 43.05 -16.23
N ALA A 279 7.80 44.37 -16.38
CA ALA A 279 9.04 45.08 -16.11
C ALA A 279 8.90 45.96 -14.87
N THR A 280 9.95 46.03 -14.07
CA THR A 280 10.03 46.91 -12.90
C THR A 280 11.12 47.96 -13.13
N LEU A 281 10.75 49.23 -12.94
CA LEU A 281 11.65 50.36 -12.99
C LEU A 281 11.71 50.95 -11.59
N SER A 282 12.88 50.89 -10.95
CA SER A 282 13.12 51.47 -9.63
C SER A 282 13.97 52.73 -9.72
N ASN A 283 13.83 53.60 -8.71
CA ASN A 283 14.52 54.89 -8.59
C ASN A 283 14.24 55.88 -9.74
N ALA A 284 13.09 55.75 -10.40
CA ALA A 284 12.58 56.78 -11.31
C ALA A 284 11.93 57.92 -10.51
N GLY A 285 12.30 59.16 -10.81
CA GLY A 285 11.65 60.33 -10.22
C GLY A 285 10.17 60.38 -10.62
N ALA A 286 9.31 60.94 -9.77
CA ALA A 286 7.87 61.05 -10.04
C ALA A 286 7.54 61.85 -11.33
N ASP A 287 8.48 62.67 -11.80
CA ASP A 287 8.36 63.50 -13.01
C ASP A 287 9.04 62.89 -14.26
N ASP A 288 9.69 61.72 -14.14
CA ASP A 288 10.36 61.06 -15.27
C ASP A 288 9.38 60.23 -16.10
N SER A 289 9.02 60.71 -17.30
CA SER A 289 8.24 59.92 -18.26
C SER A 289 9.15 58.91 -18.98
N TYR A 290 8.96 57.62 -18.67
CA TYR A 290 9.64 56.51 -19.34
C TYR A 290 8.67 55.76 -20.27
N VAL A 291 9.14 55.46 -21.48
CA VAL A 291 8.52 54.47 -22.37
C VAL A 291 9.30 53.18 -22.27
N VAL A 292 8.66 52.14 -21.71
CA VAL A 292 9.23 50.80 -21.55
C VAL A 292 8.78 49.91 -22.70
N ARG A 293 9.74 49.47 -23.51
CA ARG A 293 9.57 48.42 -24.52
C ARG A 293 10.02 47.10 -23.94
N MET A 294 9.18 46.07 -24.02
CA MET A 294 9.60 44.69 -23.78
C MET A 294 9.85 44.06 -25.13
N GLU A 295 11.06 43.52 -25.32
CA GLU A 295 11.58 43.06 -26.60
C GLU A 295 12.02 41.60 -26.49
N TYR A 296 11.95 40.89 -27.61
CA TYR A 296 12.45 39.53 -27.77
C TYR A 296 13.31 39.42 -29.03
N ALA A 297 14.30 38.53 -29.01
CA ALA A 297 15.16 38.22 -30.13
C ALA A 297 15.37 36.70 -30.21
N VAL A 298 15.56 36.16 -31.41
CA VAL A 298 15.97 34.75 -31.56
C VAL A 298 17.29 34.59 -30.80
N ARG A 299 17.42 33.52 -30.00
CA ARG A 299 18.55 33.33 -29.09
C ARG A 299 19.89 33.49 -29.81
N GLY A 300 20.78 34.31 -29.25
CA GLY A 300 22.10 34.57 -29.81
C GLY A 300 22.12 35.56 -30.99
N THR A 301 20.99 36.17 -31.34
CA THR A 301 20.93 37.27 -32.31
C THR A 301 20.87 38.64 -31.62
N SER A 302 21.21 39.70 -32.33
CA SER A 302 21.13 41.09 -31.85
C SER A 302 19.95 41.86 -32.43
N THR A 303 19.03 41.19 -33.14
CA THR A 303 17.87 41.81 -33.78
C THR A 303 16.64 41.65 -32.88
N TRP A 304 16.31 42.73 -32.18
CA TRP A 304 15.23 42.76 -31.20
C TRP A 304 13.91 43.20 -31.84
N THR A 305 12.84 42.47 -31.52
CA THR A 305 11.47 42.78 -31.91
C THR A 305 10.68 43.18 -30.67
N THR A 306 9.92 44.26 -30.75
CA THR A 306 9.07 44.71 -29.64
C THR A 306 7.88 43.77 -29.47
N ALA A 307 7.78 43.09 -28.31
CA ALA A 307 6.58 42.37 -27.92
C ALA A 307 5.44 43.36 -27.58
N CYS A 308 5.77 44.39 -26.81
CA CYS A 308 4.81 45.42 -26.39
C CYS A 308 5.52 46.69 -25.89
N THR A 309 4.76 47.78 -25.77
CA THR A 309 5.25 49.07 -25.24
C THR A 309 4.29 49.59 -24.17
N LYS A 310 4.83 50.15 -23.08
CA LYS A 310 4.07 50.75 -21.96
C LYS A 310 4.71 52.05 -21.52
N SER A 311 3.90 53.08 -21.29
CA SER A 311 4.34 54.43 -20.92
C SER A 311 3.96 54.85 -19.50
N THR A 312 3.29 53.98 -18.74
CA THR A 312 2.86 54.23 -17.36
C THR A 312 3.01 52.97 -16.53
N ALA A 313 3.49 53.10 -15.30
CA ALA A 313 3.53 52.01 -14.35
C ALA A 313 2.11 51.61 -13.90
N PRO A 314 1.82 50.31 -13.64
CA PRO A 314 2.72 49.16 -13.78
C PRO A 314 3.03 48.79 -15.24
N TYR A 315 4.31 48.51 -15.55
CA TYR A 315 4.75 48.15 -16.90
C TYR A 315 4.52 46.66 -17.18
N SER A 316 3.26 46.30 -17.39
CA SER A 316 2.85 44.92 -17.69
C SER A 316 2.09 44.83 -19.01
N CYS A 317 2.32 43.76 -19.77
CA CYS A 317 1.61 43.48 -21.01
C CYS A 317 1.48 41.96 -21.26
N SER A 318 0.76 41.59 -22.32
CA SER A 318 0.76 40.23 -22.84
C SER A 318 1.53 40.16 -24.16
N TRP A 319 2.44 39.19 -24.26
CA TRP A 319 3.12 38.80 -25.48
C TRP A 319 2.39 37.63 -26.13
N ALA A 320 1.83 37.86 -27.32
CA ALA A 320 1.18 36.82 -28.11
C ALA A 320 2.21 36.03 -28.93
N THR A 321 2.51 34.80 -28.50
CA THR A 321 3.50 33.94 -29.16
C THR A 321 2.94 33.12 -30.31
N ALA A 322 1.62 33.11 -30.53
CA ALA A 322 0.97 32.29 -31.56
C ALA A 322 1.48 32.55 -33.00
N GLY A 323 1.95 33.77 -33.28
CA GLY A 323 2.56 34.15 -34.56
C GLY A 323 4.10 34.12 -34.55
N VAL A 324 4.72 33.75 -33.44
CA VAL A 324 6.17 33.67 -33.27
C VAL A 324 6.60 32.23 -33.60
N ALA A 325 7.63 32.08 -34.43
CA ALA A 325 8.15 30.77 -34.79
C ALA A 325 8.66 30.02 -33.55
N ASN A 326 8.48 28.70 -33.50
CA ASN A 326 8.97 27.89 -32.39
C ASN A 326 10.50 27.93 -32.31
N GLY A 327 11.05 27.98 -31.11
CA GLY A 327 12.49 28.08 -30.89
C GLY A 327 12.85 28.84 -29.62
N ALA A 328 14.15 28.93 -29.33
CA ALA A 328 14.65 29.65 -28.15
C ALA A 328 14.80 31.14 -28.44
N TYR A 329 14.33 31.98 -27.52
CA TYR A 329 14.37 33.42 -27.57
C TYR A 329 15.04 34.00 -26.32
N ASP A 330 15.65 35.17 -26.51
CA ASP A 330 16.18 36.02 -25.45
C ASP A 330 15.24 37.23 -25.30
N LEU A 331 14.90 37.62 -24.07
CA LEU A 331 14.01 38.75 -23.78
C LEU A 331 14.71 39.82 -22.96
N ARG A 332 14.30 41.08 -23.15
CA ARG A 332 14.75 42.21 -22.33
C ARG A 332 13.70 43.30 -22.25
N ALA A 333 13.83 44.18 -21.26
CA ALA A 333 13.14 45.46 -21.23
C ALA A 333 14.11 46.59 -21.58
N VAL A 334 13.63 47.57 -22.35
CA VAL A 334 14.34 48.82 -22.67
C VAL A 334 13.44 49.99 -22.26
N ALA A 335 13.88 50.78 -21.29
CA ALA A 335 13.20 52.00 -20.86
C ALA A 335 13.91 53.21 -21.46
N THR A 336 13.18 54.03 -22.19
CA THR A 336 13.71 55.27 -22.80
C THR A 336 12.98 56.47 -22.21
N SER A 337 13.73 57.47 -21.75
CA SER A 337 13.27 58.82 -21.45
C SER A 337 13.95 59.83 -22.40
N ALA A 338 13.61 61.12 -22.31
CA ALA A 338 14.18 62.16 -23.17
C ALA A 338 15.71 62.31 -23.07
N SER A 339 16.33 61.82 -21.98
CA SER A 339 17.77 61.96 -21.71
C SER A 339 18.49 60.65 -21.38
N THR A 340 17.76 59.55 -21.15
CA THR A 340 18.34 58.30 -20.60
C THR A 340 17.74 57.07 -21.28
N THR A 341 18.58 56.06 -21.57
CA THR A 341 18.13 54.72 -21.99
C THR A 341 18.68 53.68 -21.02
N LEU A 342 17.80 52.86 -20.46
CA LEU A 342 18.12 51.76 -19.57
C LEU A 342 17.75 50.45 -20.26
N THR A 343 18.58 49.43 -20.10
CA THR A 343 18.32 48.08 -20.58
C THR A 343 18.41 47.12 -19.42
N SER A 344 17.44 46.22 -19.28
CA SER A 344 17.49 45.18 -18.25
C SER A 344 18.57 44.14 -18.56
N SER A 345 18.86 43.27 -17.59
CA SER A 345 19.48 41.98 -17.91
C SER A 345 18.62 41.22 -18.92
N VAL A 346 19.29 40.41 -19.76
CA VAL A 346 18.62 39.55 -20.72
C VAL A 346 18.10 38.29 -20.01
N VAL A 347 16.81 38.01 -20.16
CA VAL A 347 16.23 36.71 -19.81
C VAL A 347 16.45 35.79 -21.00
N SER A 348 17.48 34.94 -20.90
CA SER A 348 17.91 34.08 -22.01
C SER A 348 17.20 32.74 -22.05
N ASN A 349 17.16 32.12 -23.23
CA ASN A 349 16.73 30.71 -23.40
C ASN A 349 15.26 30.44 -23.02
N VAL A 350 14.36 31.37 -23.35
CA VAL A 350 12.91 31.14 -23.27
C VAL A 350 12.46 30.41 -24.52
N LEU A 351 12.00 29.16 -24.38
CA LEU A 351 11.51 28.36 -25.49
C LEU A 351 10.07 28.76 -25.82
N VAL A 352 9.84 29.28 -27.01
CA VAL A 352 8.49 29.41 -27.57
C VAL A 352 8.13 28.08 -28.24
N ASP A 353 7.06 27.46 -27.77
CA ASP A 353 6.54 26.22 -28.35
C ASP A 353 5.01 26.27 -28.50
N ASN A 354 4.58 26.53 -29.72
CA ASN A 354 3.17 26.55 -30.12
C ASN A 354 2.77 25.27 -30.87
N LEU A 355 3.68 24.30 -31.04
CA LEU A 355 3.37 23.05 -31.74
C LEU A 355 2.86 22.03 -30.73
N ALA A 356 1.69 21.45 -30.98
CA ALA A 356 1.13 20.41 -30.12
C ALA A 356 1.84 19.06 -30.35
N PRO A 357 1.88 18.17 -29.33
CA PRO A 357 2.49 16.86 -29.46
C PRO A 357 1.70 15.96 -30.42
N THR A 358 2.31 14.89 -30.92
CA THR A 358 1.60 13.78 -31.58
C THR A 358 1.39 12.63 -30.62
N VAL A 359 0.26 11.91 -30.71
CA VAL A 359 -0.01 10.73 -29.87
C VAL A 359 -0.80 9.65 -30.60
N THR A 360 -0.46 8.38 -30.36
CA THR A 360 -1.18 7.19 -30.84
C THR A 360 -1.46 6.24 -29.69
N MET A 361 -2.72 5.79 -29.57
CA MET A 361 -3.13 4.77 -28.60
C MET A 361 -2.87 3.38 -29.19
N GLN A 362 -2.17 2.52 -28.46
CA GLN A 362 -1.98 1.13 -28.85
C GLN A 362 -3.21 0.30 -28.49
N ASN A 363 -3.54 -0.70 -29.31
CA ASN A 363 -4.69 -1.56 -29.03
C ASN A 363 -4.37 -2.52 -27.87
N PRO A 364 -5.12 -2.49 -26.75
CA PRO A 364 -4.87 -3.37 -25.59
C PRO A 364 -5.33 -4.83 -25.81
N GLY A 365 -5.93 -5.17 -26.96
CA GLY A 365 -6.51 -6.49 -27.23
C GLY A 365 -7.97 -6.59 -26.80
N SER A 366 -8.61 -7.75 -27.04
CA SER A 366 -10.00 -8.04 -26.62
C SER A 366 -10.24 -9.56 -26.68
N PRO A 367 -10.89 -10.20 -25.68
CA PRO A 367 -11.38 -9.59 -24.44
C PRO A 367 -10.25 -9.18 -23.48
N LEU A 368 -10.56 -8.29 -22.55
CA LEU A 368 -9.69 -7.78 -21.51
C LEU A 368 -10.10 -8.39 -20.17
N ASN A 369 -9.17 -9.10 -19.52
CA ASN A 369 -9.38 -9.73 -18.21
C ASN A 369 -8.10 -9.72 -17.37
N GLY A 370 -8.25 -9.65 -16.04
CA GLY A 370 -7.12 -9.62 -15.12
C GLY A 370 -6.29 -8.33 -15.22
N THR A 371 -4.96 -8.43 -15.22
CA THR A 371 -4.08 -7.26 -15.35
C THR A 371 -3.65 -7.08 -16.80
N VAL A 372 -4.07 -5.98 -17.42
CA VAL A 372 -3.78 -5.64 -18.83
C VAL A 372 -2.86 -4.43 -18.91
N THR A 373 -1.92 -4.44 -19.85
CA THR A 373 -1.06 -3.28 -20.14
C THR A 373 -1.72 -2.39 -21.19
N PHE A 374 -1.94 -1.13 -20.85
CA PHE A 374 -2.35 -0.07 -21.78
C PHE A 374 -1.13 0.77 -22.12
N SER A 375 -0.96 1.11 -23.40
CA SER A 375 0.21 1.87 -23.85
C SER A 375 -0.15 2.86 -24.95
N ALA A 376 0.67 3.90 -25.07
CA ALA A 376 0.56 4.92 -26.09
C ALA A 376 1.95 5.38 -26.53
N THR A 377 2.06 5.87 -27.77
CA THR A 377 3.28 6.46 -28.29
C THR A 377 3.05 7.95 -28.50
N ALA A 378 3.83 8.79 -27.82
CA ALA A 378 3.72 10.24 -27.95
C ALA A 378 5.10 10.87 -28.17
N THR A 379 5.14 11.91 -29.00
CA THR A 379 6.36 12.67 -29.30
C THR A 379 6.03 14.14 -29.46
N ASP A 380 6.95 14.99 -29.05
CA ASP A 380 6.92 16.44 -29.30
C ASP A 380 8.30 16.88 -29.81
N ALA A 381 8.32 17.86 -30.70
CA ALA A 381 9.53 18.27 -31.42
C ALA A 381 10.34 19.35 -30.70
N HIS A 382 9.79 20.05 -29.70
CA HIS A 382 10.45 21.20 -29.05
C HIS A 382 10.54 21.03 -27.54
N SER A 383 9.42 21.17 -26.83
CA SER A 383 9.41 21.17 -25.36
C SER A 383 9.36 19.77 -24.76
N GLY A 384 9.05 18.75 -25.57
CA GLY A 384 8.90 17.37 -25.12
C GLY A 384 7.50 17.11 -24.57
N VAL A 385 7.15 15.83 -24.43
CA VAL A 385 5.87 15.43 -23.85
C VAL A 385 6.00 15.44 -22.32
N ALA A 386 5.14 16.20 -21.64
CA ALA A 386 5.10 16.27 -20.19
C ALA A 386 4.34 15.09 -19.55
N ARG A 387 3.25 14.65 -20.19
CA ARG A 387 2.45 13.50 -19.73
C ARG A 387 1.58 12.91 -20.82
N VAL A 388 1.21 11.64 -20.65
CA VAL A 388 0.16 10.96 -21.41
C VAL A 388 -0.89 10.42 -20.46
N VAL A 389 -2.14 10.77 -20.70
CA VAL A 389 -3.31 10.25 -19.97
C VAL A 389 -4.05 9.28 -20.87
N ILE A 390 -4.18 8.02 -20.46
CA ILE A 390 -5.03 7.04 -21.14
C ILE A 390 -6.42 7.18 -20.54
N GLN A 391 -7.43 7.29 -21.40
CA GLN A 391 -8.82 7.46 -21.02
C GLN A 391 -9.68 6.34 -21.60
N TYR A 392 -10.78 6.03 -20.92
CA TYR A 392 -11.76 5.04 -21.35
C TYR A 392 -13.19 5.59 -21.29
N ALA A 393 -14.07 5.02 -22.10
CA ALA A 393 -15.50 5.31 -22.10
C ALA A 393 -16.27 4.04 -22.44
N VAL A 394 -17.49 3.87 -21.92
CA VAL A 394 -18.39 2.83 -22.44
C VAL A 394 -18.63 3.07 -23.93
N THR A 395 -18.66 2.02 -24.74
CA THR A 395 -18.82 2.13 -26.20
C THR A 395 -20.08 2.93 -26.54
N GLY A 396 -19.92 3.98 -27.37
CA GLY A 396 -20.99 4.90 -27.74
C GLY A 396 -21.12 6.14 -26.85
N SER A 397 -20.44 6.19 -25.69
CA SER A 397 -20.35 7.39 -24.86
C SER A 397 -19.36 8.40 -25.43
N SER A 398 -19.67 9.69 -25.28
CA SER A 398 -18.75 10.81 -25.53
C SER A 398 -18.00 11.27 -24.27
N THR A 399 -18.41 10.80 -23.09
CA THR A 399 -17.78 11.10 -21.80
C THR A 399 -16.68 10.08 -21.52
N TYR A 400 -15.45 10.57 -21.40
CA TYR A 400 -14.27 9.77 -21.09
C TYR A 400 -13.82 10.00 -19.65
N THR A 401 -13.33 8.94 -19.02
CA THR A 401 -12.74 8.94 -17.69
C THR A 401 -11.27 8.56 -17.79
N ASP A 402 -10.43 9.18 -16.97
CA ASP A 402 -9.00 8.85 -16.90
C ASP A 402 -8.81 7.43 -16.36
N LEU A 403 -8.11 6.60 -17.11
CA LEU A 403 -7.71 5.25 -16.71
C LEU A 403 -6.40 5.29 -15.93
N CYS A 404 -5.41 6.01 -16.46
CA CYS A 404 -4.08 6.16 -15.88
C CYS A 404 -3.34 7.35 -16.50
N THR A 405 -2.32 7.84 -15.81
CA THR A 405 -1.39 8.87 -16.31
C THR A 405 0.04 8.34 -16.22
N ASP A 406 0.83 8.57 -17.27
CA ASP A 406 2.27 8.29 -17.29
C ASP A 406 3.03 9.54 -17.75
N THR A 407 4.10 9.88 -17.04
CA THR A 407 4.97 11.03 -17.31
C THR A 407 6.30 10.61 -17.92
N THR A 408 6.55 9.31 -18.11
CA THR A 408 7.82 8.76 -18.58
C THR A 408 7.63 7.91 -19.84
N SER A 409 8.45 8.16 -20.85
CA SER A 409 8.48 7.31 -22.06
C SER A 409 9.30 6.04 -21.80
N PRO A 410 8.85 4.84 -22.21
CA PRO A 410 7.64 4.56 -22.99
C PRO A 410 6.34 4.61 -22.16
N TYR A 411 5.34 5.36 -22.63
CA TYR A 411 4.10 5.61 -21.89
C TYR A 411 3.22 4.36 -21.81
N SER A 412 3.12 3.80 -20.60
CA SER A 412 2.34 2.60 -20.35
C SER A 412 1.90 2.47 -18.90
N CYS A 413 0.78 1.78 -18.68
CA CYS A 413 0.29 1.49 -17.35
C CYS A 413 -0.33 0.09 -17.30
N GLN A 414 -0.15 -0.59 -16.16
CA GLN A 414 -0.82 -1.86 -15.88
C GLN A 414 -2.11 -1.59 -15.11
N VAL A 415 -3.22 -2.12 -15.61
CA VAL A 415 -4.55 -1.90 -15.07
C VAL A 415 -5.19 -3.23 -14.75
N ASN A 416 -5.64 -3.37 -13.50
CA ASN A 416 -6.50 -4.48 -13.12
C ASN A 416 -7.92 -4.22 -13.64
N THR A 417 -8.33 -4.95 -14.67
CA THR A 417 -9.63 -4.76 -15.31
C THR A 417 -10.79 -5.16 -14.41
N ALA A 418 -10.57 -5.84 -13.27
CA ALA A 418 -11.61 -6.14 -12.30
C ALA A 418 -12.23 -4.88 -11.66
N THR A 419 -11.59 -3.71 -11.78
CA THR A 419 -12.15 -2.42 -11.35
C THR A 419 -13.12 -1.83 -12.37
N LEU A 420 -13.16 -2.38 -13.60
CA LEU A 420 -14.08 -2.00 -14.66
C LEU A 420 -15.25 -2.99 -14.69
N ALA A 421 -16.46 -2.44 -14.88
CA ALA A 421 -17.64 -3.28 -15.10
C ALA A 421 -17.47 -4.10 -16.40
N ASN A 422 -18.08 -5.27 -16.46
CA ASN A 422 -18.12 -6.04 -17.70
C ASN A 422 -18.90 -5.27 -18.76
N GLY A 423 -18.38 -5.21 -19.98
CA GLY A 423 -18.99 -4.44 -21.06
C GLY A 423 -18.03 -4.08 -22.18
N SER A 424 -18.53 -3.37 -23.19
CA SER A 424 -17.72 -2.89 -24.31
C SER A 424 -17.25 -1.46 -24.05
N TYR A 425 -15.95 -1.21 -24.21
CA TYR A 425 -15.28 0.05 -23.96
C TYR A 425 -14.53 0.59 -25.18
N SER A 426 -14.35 1.90 -25.19
CA SER A 426 -13.52 2.64 -26.12
C SER A 426 -12.37 3.29 -25.35
N PHE A 427 -11.16 3.28 -25.90
CA PHE A 427 -9.96 3.84 -25.28
C PHE A 427 -9.30 4.89 -26.17
N ARG A 428 -8.71 5.92 -25.57
CA ARG A 428 -7.90 6.94 -26.27
C ARG A 428 -6.77 7.43 -25.37
N ALA A 429 -5.74 8.03 -25.95
CA ALA A 429 -4.68 8.67 -25.20
C ALA A 429 -4.68 10.19 -25.45
N VAL A 430 -4.41 10.97 -24.42
CA VAL A 430 -4.25 12.43 -24.47
C VAL A 430 -2.82 12.75 -24.04
N ALA A 431 -1.99 13.24 -24.96
CA ALA A 431 -0.64 13.70 -24.65
C ALA A 431 -0.65 15.21 -24.43
N THR A 432 0.02 15.67 -23.38
CA THR A 432 0.26 17.09 -23.09
C THR A 432 1.76 17.36 -23.11
N ASP A 433 2.21 18.36 -23.87
CA ASP A 433 3.61 18.82 -23.90
C ASP A 433 3.96 19.70 -22.68
N VAL A 434 5.23 20.09 -22.55
CA VAL A 434 5.70 20.95 -21.44
C VAL A 434 5.20 22.40 -21.57
N ALA A 435 4.89 22.86 -22.79
CA ALA A 435 4.24 24.15 -23.01
C ALA A 435 2.75 24.15 -22.60
N GLY A 436 2.14 22.98 -22.43
CA GLY A 436 0.75 22.74 -22.06
C GLY A 436 -0.18 22.42 -23.23
N SER A 437 0.30 22.27 -24.47
CA SER A 437 -0.54 21.87 -25.60
C SER A 437 -0.89 20.41 -25.55
N SER A 438 -2.12 20.07 -25.94
CA SER A 438 -2.63 18.72 -25.84
C SER A 438 -3.15 18.23 -27.19
N THR A 439 -2.90 16.96 -27.47
CA THR A 439 -3.45 16.24 -28.62
C THR A 439 -4.11 14.95 -28.13
N THR A 440 -5.23 14.58 -28.74
CA THR A 440 -5.97 13.35 -28.46
C THR A 440 -5.78 12.36 -29.61
N SER A 441 -5.47 11.11 -29.30
CA SER A 441 -5.30 10.06 -30.30
C SER A 441 -6.62 9.67 -30.98
N ALA A 442 -6.52 8.89 -32.07
CA ALA A 442 -7.65 8.11 -32.55
C ALA A 442 -8.18 7.17 -31.45
N VAL A 443 -9.49 6.89 -31.48
CA VAL A 443 -10.18 6.05 -30.49
C VAL A 443 -10.09 4.57 -30.89
N VAL A 444 -9.68 3.72 -29.96
CA VAL A 444 -9.74 2.25 -30.06
C VAL A 444 -11.08 1.78 -29.48
N THR A 445 -12.08 1.54 -30.33
CA THR A 445 -13.46 1.22 -29.93
C THR A 445 -13.71 -0.29 -29.78
N ASN A 446 -14.82 -0.70 -29.15
CA ASN A 446 -15.29 -2.11 -29.12
C ASN A 446 -14.32 -3.10 -28.47
N ARG A 447 -13.73 -2.73 -27.34
CA ARG A 447 -12.90 -3.61 -26.50
C ARG A 447 -13.75 -4.18 -25.38
N VAL A 448 -13.90 -5.51 -25.35
CA VAL A 448 -14.75 -6.18 -24.37
C VAL A 448 -13.96 -6.38 -23.08
N VAL A 449 -14.42 -5.82 -21.97
CA VAL A 449 -13.96 -6.19 -20.62
C VAL A 449 -14.83 -7.34 -20.13
N ASP A 450 -14.19 -8.44 -19.76
CA ASP A 450 -14.84 -9.69 -19.38
C ASP A 450 -14.13 -10.35 -18.19
N ASN A 451 -14.52 -9.91 -17.00
CA ASN A 451 -14.02 -10.43 -15.72
C ASN A 451 -14.93 -11.53 -15.16
N VAL A 452 -15.68 -12.24 -16.01
CA VAL A 452 -16.55 -13.33 -15.56
C VAL A 452 -15.72 -14.53 -15.13
N VAL A 453 -15.90 -14.95 -13.87
CA VAL A 453 -15.29 -16.15 -13.29
C VAL A 453 -16.40 -17.10 -12.93
N THR A 454 -16.32 -18.35 -13.38
CA THR A 454 -17.36 -19.36 -13.22
C THR A 454 -16.77 -20.67 -12.70
N SER A 455 -17.44 -21.32 -11.76
CA SER A 455 -17.06 -22.62 -11.22
C SER A 455 -18.27 -23.52 -11.00
N VAL A 456 -18.07 -24.84 -11.07
CA VAL A 456 -19.10 -25.83 -10.77
C VAL A 456 -18.48 -27.12 -10.22
N VAL A 457 -19.15 -27.72 -9.26
CA VAL A 457 -18.82 -29.00 -8.63
C VAL A 457 -20.04 -29.90 -8.64
N MET A 458 -19.88 -31.13 -9.13
CA MET A 458 -20.86 -32.21 -8.96
C MET A 458 -20.61 -32.86 -7.59
N ASN A 459 -21.60 -32.83 -6.70
CA ASN A 459 -21.46 -33.46 -5.39
C ASN A 459 -21.60 -34.99 -5.52
N ASN A 460 -20.88 -35.74 -4.68
CA ASN A 460 -20.93 -37.19 -4.71
C ASN A 460 -22.24 -37.71 -4.08
N PRO A 461 -23.11 -38.41 -4.83
CA PRO A 461 -24.37 -38.95 -4.30
C PRO A 461 -24.20 -40.26 -3.49
N GLY A 462 -22.97 -40.75 -3.32
CA GLY A 462 -22.65 -42.02 -2.66
C GLY A 462 -22.16 -43.09 -3.65
N ALA A 463 -21.63 -44.19 -3.14
CA ALA A 463 -21.06 -45.24 -3.98
C ALA A 463 -22.12 -46.02 -4.77
N ILE A 464 -23.29 -46.22 -4.17
CA ILE A 464 -24.44 -46.90 -4.76
C ILE A 464 -25.60 -45.91 -4.83
N ILE A 465 -26.24 -45.80 -5.99
CA ILE A 465 -27.39 -44.94 -6.24
C ILE A 465 -28.55 -45.80 -6.73
N ARG A 466 -29.71 -45.67 -6.07
CA ARG A 466 -30.87 -46.52 -6.32
C ARG A 466 -32.19 -45.79 -6.09
N GLY A 467 -33.21 -46.18 -6.86
CA GLY A 467 -34.51 -45.53 -6.85
C GLY A 467 -34.38 -44.07 -7.27
N THR A 468 -35.09 -43.19 -6.57
CA THR A 468 -34.99 -41.74 -6.78
C THR A 468 -33.95 -41.15 -5.84
N VAL A 469 -32.80 -40.76 -6.38
CA VAL A 469 -31.71 -40.11 -5.64
C VAL A 469 -31.72 -38.61 -5.92
N SER A 470 -31.50 -37.78 -4.90
CA SER A 470 -31.29 -36.34 -5.10
C SER A 470 -29.84 -36.10 -5.51
N LEU A 471 -29.62 -35.73 -6.77
CA LEU A 471 -28.32 -35.26 -7.25
C LEU A 471 -28.20 -33.78 -6.95
N THR A 472 -27.04 -33.35 -6.47
CA THR A 472 -26.79 -31.95 -6.13
C THR A 472 -25.50 -31.44 -6.76
N ALA A 473 -25.46 -30.15 -7.06
CA ALA A 473 -24.28 -29.48 -7.58
C ALA A 473 -24.12 -28.11 -6.91
N THR A 474 -22.89 -27.65 -6.82
CA THR A 474 -22.56 -26.32 -6.31
C THR A 474 -21.92 -25.54 -7.43
N ALA A 475 -22.51 -24.41 -7.81
CA ALA A 475 -22.02 -23.55 -8.87
C ALA A 475 -21.94 -22.10 -8.40
N SER A 476 -20.95 -21.38 -8.91
CA SER A 476 -20.82 -19.94 -8.68
C SER A 476 -20.37 -19.26 -9.96
N SER A 477 -20.84 -18.04 -10.18
CA SER A 477 -20.36 -17.19 -11.26
C SER A 477 -20.49 -15.73 -10.87
N THR A 478 -19.50 -14.91 -11.21
CA THR A 478 -19.57 -13.45 -11.02
C THR A 478 -20.61 -12.78 -11.93
N SER A 479 -21.03 -13.43 -13.02
CA SER A 479 -22.15 -13.01 -13.88
C SER A 479 -23.52 -13.53 -13.41
N GLY A 480 -23.58 -14.22 -12.27
CA GLY A 480 -24.73 -15.03 -11.89
C GLY A 480 -24.77 -16.36 -12.64
N VAL A 481 -25.57 -17.30 -12.14
CA VAL A 481 -25.73 -18.63 -12.74
C VAL A 481 -27.11 -18.71 -13.37
N ALA A 482 -27.16 -19.00 -14.67
CA ALA A 482 -28.42 -19.15 -15.41
C ALA A 482 -29.02 -20.55 -15.24
N SER A 483 -28.19 -21.59 -15.28
CA SER A 483 -28.63 -22.97 -15.03
C SER A 483 -27.46 -23.90 -14.67
N VAL A 484 -27.77 -25.00 -14.01
CA VAL A 484 -26.87 -26.15 -13.84
C VAL A 484 -27.53 -27.38 -14.45
N ARG A 485 -26.89 -27.98 -15.45
CA ARG A 485 -27.30 -29.23 -16.06
C ARG A 485 -26.45 -30.37 -15.49
N ILE A 486 -27.09 -31.42 -14.99
CA ILE A 486 -26.40 -32.65 -14.59
C ILE A 486 -26.52 -33.66 -15.72
N GLU A 487 -25.40 -34.31 -16.05
CA GLU A 487 -25.31 -35.33 -17.08
C GLU A 487 -24.75 -36.63 -16.50
N GLY A 488 -25.14 -37.75 -17.09
CA GLY A 488 -24.68 -39.09 -16.74
C GLY A 488 -24.17 -39.85 -17.96
N SER A 489 -23.26 -40.78 -17.73
CA SER A 489 -22.69 -41.66 -18.75
C SER A 489 -22.41 -43.05 -18.17
N PRO A 490 -22.55 -44.16 -18.92
CA PRO A 490 -21.95 -45.42 -18.51
C PRO A 490 -20.45 -45.23 -18.25
N ALA A 491 -19.93 -45.85 -17.19
CA ALA A 491 -18.58 -45.57 -16.70
C ALA A 491 -17.52 -45.79 -17.77
N GLY A 492 -16.68 -44.78 -18.00
CA GLY A 492 -15.62 -44.80 -19.01
C GLY A 492 -16.07 -44.70 -20.47
N ALA A 493 -17.37 -44.71 -20.76
CA ALA A 493 -17.88 -44.64 -22.13
C ALA A 493 -17.76 -43.24 -22.77
N ASN A 494 -17.73 -42.18 -21.94
CA ASN A 494 -17.72 -40.77 -22.36
C ASN A 494 -18.91 -40.37 -23.26
N THR A 495 -20.01 -41.12 -23.22
CA THR A 495 -21.28 -40.81 -23.90
C THR A 495 -22.24 -40.18 -22.91
N TRP A 496 -22.24 -38.84 -22.85
CA TRP A 496 -22.98 -38.07 -21.86
C TRP A 496 -24.42 -37.79 -22.30
N GLY A 497 -25.38 -38.14 -21.45
CA GLY A 497 -26.80 -37.83 -21.62
C GLY A 497 -27.32 -36.91 -20.50
N PRO A 498 -28.33 -36.06 -20.80
CA PRO A 498 -28.91 -35.19 -19.78
C PRO A 498 -29.65 -36.01 -18.73
N VAL A 499 -29.38 -35.72 -17.45
CA VAL A 499 -30.18 -36.20 -16.32
C VAL A 499 -31.26 -35.17 -15.99
N CYS A 500 -30.84 -33.93 -15.77
CA CYS A 500 -31.74 -32.84 -15.41
C CYS A 500 -31.09 -31.48 -15.65
N THR A 501 -31.88 -30.40 -15.58
CA THR A 501 -31.38 -29.02 -15.52
C THR A 501 -32.15 -28.27 -14.44
N ASP A 502 -31.42 -27.58 -13.56
CA ASP A 502 -31.98 -26.74 -12.49
C ASP A 502 -31.52 -25.30 -12.67
N THR A 503 -32.43 -24.35 -12.51
CA THR A 503 -32.20 -22.91 -12.66
C THR A 503 -32.19 -22.18 -11.32
N SER A 504 -32.42 -22.87 -10.19
CA SER A 504 -32.55 -22.26 -8.88
C SER A 504 -31.57 -22.86 -7.88
N SER A 505 -30.84 -22.01 -7.15
CA SER A 505 -29.99 -22.46 -6.04
C SER A 505 -30.83 -22.75 -4.79
N PRO A 506 -30.58 -23.83 -4.03
CA PRO A 506 -29.52 -24.83 -4.23
C PRO A 506 -29.82 -25.80 -5.39
N TYR A 507 -28.84 -25.98 -6.29
CA TYR A 507 -29.03 -26.78 -7.51
C TYR A 507 -29.16 -28.26 -7.18
N SER A 508 -30.34 -28.81 -7.40
CA SER A 508 -30.66 -30.19 -7.10
C SER A 508 -31.74 -30.76 -8.00
N CYS A 509 -31.69 -32.06 -8.25
CA CYS A 509 -32.74 -32.73 -8.99
C CYS A 509 -32.90 -34.20 -8.62
N ALA A 510 -34.11 -34.71 -8.80
CA ALA A 510 -34.42 -36.11 -8.63
C ALA A 510 -33.93 -36.93 -9.84
N TYR A 511 -33.03 -37.88 -9.59
CA TYR A 511 -32.58 -38.85 -10.57
C TYR A 511 -33.20 -40.21 -10.28
N ASN A 512 -34.12 -40.64 -11.15
CA ASN A 512 -34.73 -41.97 -11.06
C ASN A 512 -33.86 -42.99 -11.80
N THR A 513 -33.21 -43.86 -11.03
CA THR A 513 -32.34 -44.93 -11.52
C THR A 513 -33.09 -46.20 -11.88
N ALA A 514 -34.38 -46.34 -11.55
CA ALA A 514 -35.13 -47.60 -11.73
C ALA A 514 -35.26 -48.06 -13.19
N THR A 515 -35.11 -47.15 -14.16
CA THR A 515 -35.13 -47.45 -15.59
C THR A 515 -33.75 -47.57 -16.20
N GLN A 516 -32.70 -47.33 -15.41
CA GLN A 516 -31.31 -47.43 -15.86
C GLN A 516 -30.85 -48.89 -15.71
N PRO A 517 -30.14 -49.44 -16.71
CA PRO A 517 -29.47 -50.71 -16.57
C PRO A 517 -28.55 -50.76 -15.35
N ASP A 518 -28.41 -51.93 -14.74
CA ASP A 518 -27.44 -52.13 -13.67
C ASP A 518 -26.03 -51.97 -14.23
N GLY A 519 -25.17 -51.31 -13.46
CA GLY A 519 -23.82 -51.02 -13.91
C GLY A 519 -23.17 -49.85 -13.19
N LEU A 520 -21.99 -49.47 -13.68
CA LEU A 520 -21.26 -48.30 -13.20
C LEU A 520 -21.57 -47.11 -14.11
N TYR A 521 -21.80 -45.95 -13.49
CA TYR A 521 -22.10 -44.68 -14.15
C TYR A 521 -21.17 -43.57 -13.66
N ASP A 522 -20.82 -42.66 -14.56
CA ASP A 522 -20.09 -41.44 -14.29
C ASP A 522 -21.05 -40.24 -14.35
N LEU A 523 -20.91 -39.29 -13.42
CA LEU A 523 -21.76 -38.09 -13.34
C LEU A 523 -20.93 -36.82 -13.46
N ARG A 524 -21.48 -35.79 -14.10
CA ARG A 524 -20.89 -34.44 -14.14
C ARG A 524 -21.96 -33.36 -14.10
N ALA A 525 -21.57 -32.16 -13.70
CA ALA A 525 -22.40 -30.97 -13.76
C ALA A 525 -21.81 -29.96 -14.75
N ILE A 526 -22.68 -29.27 -15.47
CA ILE A 526 -22.34 -28.19 -16.41
C ILE A 526 -23.13 -26.97 -15.98
N VAL A 527 -22.43 -25.92 -15.53
CA VAL A 527 -23.05 -24.63 -15.27
C VAL A 527 -23.08 -23.82 -16.56
N THR A 528 -24.22 -23.17 -16.82
CA THR A 528 -24.33 -22.06 -17.77
C THR A 528 -24.43 -20.78 -16.96
N ASP A 529 -23.49 -19.86 -17.14
CA ASP A 529 -23.47 -18.58 -16.44
C ASP A 529 -24.47 -17.57 -17.02
N GLY A 530 -24.64 -16.42 -16.37
CA GLY A 530 -25.54 -15.35 -16.83
C GLY A 530 -25.10 -14.67 -18.15
N ALA A 531 -23.87 -14.93 -18.60
CA ALA A 531 -23.34 -14.49 -19.88
C ALA A 531 -23.45 -15.57 -20.99
N GLY A 532 -24.02 -16.75 -20.68
CA GLY A 532 -24.19 -17.86 -21.60
C GLY A 532 -22.97 -18.78 -21.76
N ARG A 533 -21.90 -18.60 -20.98
CA ARG A 533 -20.72 -19.49 -21.01
C ARG A 533 -20.98 -20.75 -20.21
N THR A 534 -20.37 -21.85 -20.64
CA THR A 534 -20.47 -23.13 -19.97
C THR A 534 -19.16 -23.52 -19.30
N THR A 535 -19.24 -24.03 -18.07
CA THR A 535 -18.11 -24.66 -17.36
C THR A 535 -18.54 -26.05 -16.91
N THR A 536 -17.67 -27.04 -17.08
CA THR A 536 -17.95 -28.44 -16.71
C THR A 536 -17.18 -28.81 -15.46
N SER A 537 -17.82 -29.50 -14.53
CA SER A 537 -17.19 -29.98 -13.30
C SER A 537 -16.22 -31.13 -13.58
N ASN A 538 -15.41 -31.47 -12.58
CA ASN A 538 -14.79 -32.79 -12.55
C ASN A 538 -15.87 -33.89 -12.56
N VAL A 539 -15.49 -35.06 -13.08
CA VAL A 539 -16.37 -36.22 -13.19
C VAL A 539 -16.38 -37.01 -11.88
N VAL A 540 -17.56 -37.34 -11.40
CA VAL A 540 -17.83 -38.23 -10.27
C VAL A 540 -17.98 -39.66 -10.81
N VAL A 541 -16.89 -40.43 -10.80
CA VAL A 541 -16.78 -41.73 -11.52
C VAL A 541 -17.23 -42.95 -10.73
N ASN A 542 -17.74 -44.00 -11.39
CA ASN A 542 -18.06 -45.30 -10.80
C ASN A 542 -19.15 -45.28 -9.72
N ARG A 543 -20.28 -44.62 -10.00
CA ARG A 543 -21.53 -44.74 -9.21
C ARG A 543 -22.26 -46.01 -9.64
N ARG A 544 -22.50 -46.92 -8.71
CA ARG A 544 -23.19 -48.18 -9.01
C ARG A 544 -24.69 -47.95 -9.01
N VAL A 545 -25.32 -48.22 -10.15
CA VAL A 545 -26.77 -48.43 -10.24
C VAL A 545 -27.01 -49.92 -10.09
N ASP A 546 -27.88 -50.27 -9.14
CA ASP A 546 -28.25 -51.65 -8.86
C ASP A 546 -29.75 -51.77 -8.60
N ASN A 547 -30.50 -52.16 -9.62
CA ASN A 547 -31.94 -52.33 -9.59
C ASN A 547 -32.34 -53.80 -9.44
N THR A 548 -31.42 -54.75 -9.67
CA THR A 548 -31.69 -56.18 -9.50
C THR A 548 -31.68 -56.55 -8.02
N ALA A 549 -32.68 -57.31 -7.58
CA ALA A 549 -32.70 -57.83 -6.22
C ALA A 549 -31.75 -59.03 -6.08
N PRO A 550 -31.04 -59.16 -4.93
CA PRO A 550 -30.29 -60.37 -4.65
C PRO A 550 -31.23 -61.56 -4.62
N ARG A 551 -30.73 -62.74 -4.99
CA ARG A 551 -31.47 -64.00 -4.90
C ARG A 551 -30.63 -65.06 -4.21
N ALA A 552 -31.31 -66.09 -3.70
CA ALA A 552 -30.65 -67.34 -3.36
C ALA A 552 -30.07 -67.97 -4.64
N SER A 553 -28.79 -68.32 -4.59
CA SER A 553 -28.10 -69.00 -5.70
C SER A 553 -28.00 -70.51 -5.46
N ASP A 554 -27.72 -70.92 -4.22
CA ASP A 554 -27.54 -72.34 -3.89
C ASP A 554 -27.64 -72.58 -2.38
N VAL A 555 -28.00 -73.80 -2.00
CA VAL A 555 -27.91 -74.34 -0.63
C VAL A 555 -27.25 -75.71 -0.71
N GLN A 556 -26.30 -75.99 0.18
CA GLN A 556 -25.53 -77.24 0.18
C GLN A 556 -25.32 -77.72 1.61
N THR A 557 -25.35 -79.03 1.85
CA THR A 557 -24.85 -79.61 3.11
C THR A 557 -23.48 -80.26 2.92
N THR A 558 -22.78 -80.48 4.02
CA THR A 558 -21.56 -81.29 4.03
C THR A 558 -21.56 -82.14 5.28
N ASN A 559 -21.29 -83.43 5.07
CA ASN A 559 -21.28 -84.43 6.11
C ASN A 559 -19.97 -84.44 6.90
N GLY A 560 -20.07 -84.41 8.22
CA GLY A 560 -18.96 -84.59 9.16
C GLY A 560 -19.06 -85.83 10.06
N GLY A 561 -20.12 -86.64 9.91
CA GLY A 561 -20.41 -87.84 10.69
C GLY A 561 -21.15 -88.93 9.90
N VAL A 562 -22.34 -89.31 10.38
CA VAL A 562 -23.20 -90.36 9.83
C VAL A 562 -24.04 -89.82 8.68
N THR A 563 -23.84 -90.39 7.49
CA THR A 563 -24.63 -90.05 6.30
C THR A 563 -26.13 -90.15 6.48
N GLY A 564 -26.83 -89.08 6.10
CA GLY A 564 -28.28 -88.96 6.21
C GLY A 564 -28.75 -88.55 7.61
N ARG A 565 -27.86 -88.07 8.48
CA ARG A 565 -28.21 -87.73 9.87
C ARG A 565 -27.57 -86.40 10.27
N LEU A 566 -28.40 -85.43 10.61
CA LEU A 566 -27.95 -84.16 11.18
C LEU A 566 -27.32 -84.34 12.56
N GLU A 567 -26.03 -84.06 12.69
CA GLU A 567 -25.27 -84.14 13.93
C GLU A 567 -24.06 -83.18 13.99
N SER A 568 -23.27 -83.30 15.07
CA SER A 568 -22.10 -82.45 15.29
C SER A 568 -20.99 -82.80 14.29
N GLY A 569 -20.48 -81.79 13.59
CA GLY A 569 -19.47 -81.96 12.54
C GLY A 569 -19.99 -81.60 11.15
N ASP A 570 -21.31 -81.63 10.95
CA ASP A 570 -21.91 -81.28 9.67
C ASP A 570 -21.89 -79.79 9.42
N SER A 571 -22.17 -79.39 8.17
CA SER A 571 -22.41 -77.98 7.85
C SER A 571 -23.49 -77.78 6.81
N ILE A 572 -24.10 -76.59 6.82
CA ILE A 572 -24.99 -76.11 5.77
C ILE A 572 -24.51 -74.75 5.27
N SER A 573 -24.42 -74.58 3.96
CA SER A 573 -23.98 -73.35 3.31
C SER A 573 -25.08 -72.73 2.45
N PHE A 574 -25.30 -71.43 2.63
CA PHE A 574 -26.24 -70.60 1.89
C PHE A 574 -25.45 -69.66 0.99
N THR A 575 -25.62 -69.75 -0.32
CA THR A 575 -24.90 -68.88 -1.28
C THR A 575 -25.88 -67.94 -1.96
N TYR A 576 -25.68 -66.62 -1.81
CA TYR A 576 -26.45 -65.59 -2.51
C TYR A 576 -25.89 -65.32 -3.91
N SER A 577 -26.63 -64.59 -4.75
CA SER A 577 -26.19 -64.20 -6.09
C SER A 577 -25.16 -63.06 -6.12
N GLU A 578 -24.96 -62.38 -4.99
CA GLU A 578 -24.11 -61.20 -4.86
C GLU A 578 -23.69 -60.96 -3.40
N LEU A 579 -23.00 -59.84 -3.14
CA LEU A 579 -22.59 -59.45 -1.79
C LEU A 579 -23.78 -58.91 -0.98
N MET A 580 -23.96 -59.51 0.19
CA MET A 580 -25.01 -59.16 1.15
C MET A 580 -24.48 -58.29 2.28
N THR A 581 -25.31 -57.39 2.78
CA THR A 581 -25.06 -56.67 4.03
C THR A 581 -25.24 -57.63 5.20
N THR A 582 -24.16 -58.04 5.86
CA THR A 582 -24.24 -59.05 6.95
C THR A 582 -25.13 -58.64 8.10
N SER A 583 -25.21 -57.34 8.41
CA SER A 583 -26.07 -56.81 9.48
C SER A 583 -27.57 -56.90 9.16
N SER A 584 -27.96 -57.06 7.88
CA SER A 584 -29.34 -57.33 7.50
C SER A 584 -29.67 -58.82 7.60
N ILE A 585 -28.68 -59.73 7.51
CA ILE A 585 -28.85 -61.16 7.75
C ILE A 585 -29.07 -61.42 9.25
N SER A 586 -28.25 -60.79 10.11
CA SER A 586 -28.41 -60.82 11.55
C SER A 586 -28.02 -59.48 12.16
N SER A 587 -28.89 -58.91 13.00
CA SER A 587 -28.67 -57.59 13.61
C SER A 587 -27.30 -57.52 14.31
N GLY A 588 -26.54 -56.47 13.99
CA GLY A 588 -25.20 -56.21 14.54
C GLY A 588 -24.11 -57.20 14.11
N TRP A 589 -24.36 -58.04 13.11
CA TRP A 589 -23.38 -59.01 12.63
C TRP A 589 -22.48 -58.45 11.53
N ASP A 590 -21.18 -58.60 11.70
CA ASP A 590 -20.13 -58.16 10.77
C ASP A 590 -19.61 -59.28 9.85
N GLY A 591 -20.18 -60.49 9.94
CA GLY A 591 -19.76 -61.66 9.18
C GLY A 591 -18.79 -62.59 9.91
N SER A 592 -18.22 -62.17 11.05
CA SER A 592 -17.35 -63.01 11.87
C SER A 592 -18.08 -64.22 12.47
N ALA A 593 -17.34 -65.23 12.92
CA ALA A 593 -17.92 -66.43 13.52
C ALA A 593 -18.73 -66.08 14.78
N VAL A 594 -20.03 -66.36 14.77
CA VAL A 594 -20.94 -66.09 15.90
C VAL A 594 -21.72 -67.34 16.31
N PRO A 595 -21.99 -67.53 17.61
CA PRO A 595 -22.82 -68.64 18.07
C PRO A 595 -24.29 -68.43 17.65
N VAL A 596 -24.89 -69.48 17.12
CA VAL A 596 -26.30 -69.57 16.71
C VAL A 596 -26.88 -70.92 17.13
N SER A 597 -28.18 -71.09 16.95
CA SER A 597 -28.83 -72.39 17.09
C SER A 597 -29.44 -72.81 15.76
N LEU A 598 -29.10 -74.00 15.29
CA LEU A 598 -29.78 -74.62 14.15
C LEU A 598 -31.01 -75.36 14.69
N ARG A 599 -32.20 -75.04 14.18
CA ARG A 599 -33.45 -75.67 14.58
C ARG A 599 -33.99 -76.56 13.47
N LEU A 600 -34.11 -77.86 13.77
CA LEU A 600 -34.73 -78.88 12.92
C LEU A 600 -36.17 -79.10 13.36
N ARG A 601 -37.13 -79.06 12.44
CA ARG A 601 -38.57 -79.26 12.72
C ARG A 601 -39.18 -80.28 11.78
N ASP A 602 -39.99 -81.19 12.32
CA ASP A 602 -40.82 -82.06 11.49
C ASP A 602 -41.79 -81.21 10.67
N GLY A 603 -41.98 -81.59 9.40
CA GLY A 603 -42.81 -80.84 8.47
C GLY A 603 -44.24 -80.59 9.00
N ARG A 604 -44.81 -81.51 9.78
CA ARG A 604 -46.19 -81.39 10.31
C ARG A 604 -46.33 -80.29 11.36
N VAL A 605 -45.25 -79.97 12.08
CA VAL A 605 -45.22 -78.82 13.02
C VAL A 605 -45.48 -77.51 12.28
N LEU A 606 -45.16 -77.46 10.99
CA LEU A 606 -45.33 -76.30 10.12
C LEU A 606 -46.52 -76.43 9.15
N GLY A 607 -47.34 -77.48 9.28
CA GLY A 607 -48.44 -77.76 8.35
C GLY A 607 -47.99 -78.26 6.97
N LEU A 608 -46.74 -78.72 6.84
CA LEU A 608 -46.20 -79.33 5.63
C LEU A 608 -46.41 -80.86 5.64
N THR A 609 -46.00 -81.54 4.56
CA THR A 609 -46.01 -83.00 4.51
C THR A 609 -45.03 -83.58 5.52
N GLY A 610 -45.27 -84.84 5.91
CA GLY A 610 -44.46 -85.52 6.92
C GLY A 610 -43.02 -85.85 6.54
N ASN A 611 -42.65 -85.64 5.28
CA ASN A 611 -41.30 -85.78 4.75
C ASN A 611 -40.73 -84.41 4.31
N SER A 612 -41.28 -83.31 4.82
CA SER A 612 -40.83 -81.95 4.51
C SER A 612 -40.22 -81.31 5.75
N ASP A 613 -39.25 -81.97 6.35
CA ASP A 613 -38.58 -81.45 7.53
C ASP A 613 -37.78 -80.21 7.17
N THR A 614 -37.71 -79.27 8.11
CA THR A 614 -37.12 -77.96 7.83
C THR A 614 -36.03 -77.57 8.80
N VAL A 615 -35.08 -76.80 8.30
CA VAL A 615 -34.02 -76.15 9.05
C VAL A 615 -34.16 -74.64 8.96
N ASP A 616 -34.16 -73.97 10.11
CA ASP A 616 -33.91 -72.54 10.22
C ASP A 616 -32.87 -72.22 11.30
N ILE A 617 -32.26 -71.04 11.18
CA ILE A 617 -31.17 -70.60 12.05
C ILE A 617 -31.69 -69.53 12.99
N LEU A 618 -31.38 -69.67 14.28
CA LEU A 618 -31.79 -68.77 15.35
C LEU A 618 -30.58 -68.10 15.98
N ARG A 619 -30.72 -66.83 16.38
CA ARG A 619 -29.75 -66.13 17.22
C ARG A 619 -30.50 -65.41 18.34
N GLY A 620 -30.16 -65.69 19.60
CA GLY A 620 -30.91 -65.18 20.75
C GLY A 620 -32.38 -65.63 20.78
N GLY A 621 -32.70 -66.79 20.19
CA GLY A 621 -34.05 -67.36 20.12
C GLY A 621 -34.92 -66.87 18.95
N ALA A 622 -34.49 -65.83 18.21
CA ALA A 622 -35.21 -65.32 17.04
C ALA A 622 -34.59 -65.84 15.73
N PRO A 623 -35.38 -66.08 14.66
CA PRO A 623 -34.84 -66.42 13.34
C PRO A 623 -33.93 -65.32 12.79
N VAL A 624 -32.80 -65.72 12.21
CA VAL A 624 -31.99 -64.82 11.37
C VAL A 624 -32.60 -64.78 9.97
N ASN A 625 -32.26 -63.75 9.20
CA ASN A 625 -32.82 -63.51 7.86
C ASN A 625 -32.19 -64.40 6.77
N LEU A 626 -31.87 -65.66 7.10
CA LEU A 626 -31.50 -66.66 6.10
C LEU A 626 -32.74 -67.31 5.47
N GLY A 627 -33.90 -67.27 6.13
CA GLY A 627 -35.10 -67.99 5.67
C GLY A 627 -35.11 -69.44 6.16
N SER A 628 -35.68 -70.35 5.37
CA SER A 628 -35.88 -71.76 5.77
C SER A 628 -35.46 -72.70 4.66
N VAL A 629 -34.86 -73.83 5.04
CA VAL A 629 -34.50 -74.93 4.14
C VAL A 629 -35.46 -76.08 4.39
N ASN A 630 -36.09 -76.60 3.34
CA ASN A 630 -36.82 -77.86 3.38
C ASN A 630 -35.88 -78.97 2.90
N LEU A 631 -35.63 -79.95 3.77
CA LEU A 631 -34.72 -81.07 3.55
C LEU A 631 -35.34 -82.19 2.69
N ARG A 632 -36.67 -82.15 2.51
CA ARG A 632 -37.48 -83.06 1.69
C ARG A 632 -37.40 -84.55 2.04
N GLU A 633 -36.92 -84.88 3.24
CA GLU A 633 -37.03 -86.20 3.88
C GLU A 633 -37.37 -86.04 5.37
N ASP A 634 -37.55 -87.16 6.06
CA ASP A 634 -37.99 -87.28 7.47
C ASP A 634 -36.76 -87.48 8.39
N TYR A 635 -36.11 -86.37 8.74
CA TYR A 635 -34.90 -86.28 9.58
C TYR A 635 -35.22 -86.17 11.07
N ILE A 636 -36.48 -85.95 11.47
CA ILE A 636 -36.89 -85.93 12.88
C ILE A 636 -38.27 -86.54 13.06
N SER A 637 -38.48 -87.21 14.19
CA SER A 637 -39.76 -87.87 14.44
C SER A 637 -40.96 -86.92 14.44
N ASN A 638 -42.10 -87.46 14.01
CA ASN A 638 -43.35 -86.74 13.80
C ASN A 638 -43.70 -85.75 14.94
N ASN A 639 -44.05 -84.52 14.56
CA ASN A 639 -44.43 -83.42 15.44
C ASN A 639 -43.35 -82.98 16.45
N LEU A 640 -42.07 -83.29 16.21
CA LEU A 640 -40.98 -82.87 17.09
C LEU A 640 -40.14 -81.73 16.51
N THR A 641 -39.34 -81.14 17.38
CA THR A 641 -38.34 -80.12 17.08
C THR A 641 -37.06 -80.45 17.84
N ALA A 642 -35.92 -80.33 17.18
CA ALA A 642 -34.60 -80.41 17.79
C ALA A 642 -33.82 -79.11 17.55
N GLN A 643 -32.91 -78.78 18.46
CA GLN A 643 -31.98 -77.67 18.29
C GLN A 643 -30.56 -78.12 18.53
N PHE A 644 -29.64 -77.59 17.74
CA PHE A 644 -28.21 -77.83 17.83
C PHE A 644 -27.49 -76.51 18.09
N ASN A 645 -26.49 -76.53 18.97
CA ASN A 645 -25.54 -75.43 19.03
C ASN A 645 -24.80 -75.38 17.71
N ALA A 646 -24.65 -74.21 17.10
CA ALA A 646 -23.98 -74.06 15.82
C ALA A 646 -23.19 -72.75 15.75
N THR A 647 -22.29 -72.66 14.79
CA THR A 647 -21.52 -71.43 14.51
C THR A 647 -21.86 -70.94 13.11
N MET A 648 -22.21 -69.66 12.99
CA MET A 648 -22.49 -69.00 11.70
C MET A 648 -21.33 -68.10 11.32
N VAL A 649 -20.88 -68.18 10.06
CA VAL A 649 -19.83 -67.32 9.49
C VAL A 649 -20.23 -66.88 8.08
N ALA A 650 -19.93 -65.64 7.70
CA ALA A 650 -20.05 -65.17 6.33
C ALA A 650 -18.67 -65.12 5.67
N SER A 651 -18.60 -65.46 4.39
CA SER A 651 -17.41 -65.37 3.56
C SER A 651 -17.74 -64.78 2.20
N THR A 652 -16.80 -64.04 1.63
CA THR A 652 -16.86 -63.65 0.22
C THR A 652 -16.23 -64.75 -0.62
N VAL A 653 -17.02 -65.35 -1.50
CA VAL A 653 -16.57 -66.37 -2.44
C VAL A 653 -16.80 -65.89 -3.87
N THR A 654 -16.03 -66.42 -4.82
CA THR A 654 -16.23 -66.10 -6.25
C THR A 654 -16.97 -67.25 -6.92
N VAL A 655 -18.16 -66.99 -7.46
CA VAL A 655 -18.97 -67.96 -8.22
C VAL A 655 -19.14 -67.41 -9.63
N ASN A 656 -18.69 -68.16 -10.64
CA ASN A 656 -18.74 -67.75 -12.05
C ASN A 656 -18.14 -66.35 -12.32
N GLY A 657 -17.07 -65.98 -11.59
CA GLY A 657 -16.40 -64.68 -11.73
C GLY A 657 -17.05 -63.53 -10.96
N VAL A 658 -18.16 -63.76 -10.24
CA VAL A 658 -18.86 -62.76 -9.42
C VAL A 658 -18.56 -63.00 -7.94
N GLN A 659 -18.21 -61.94 -7.20
CA GLN A 659 -18.09 -62.02 -5.75
C GLN A 659 -19.49 -62.09 -5.11
N VAL A 660 -19.69 -63.09 -4.26
CA VAL A 660 -20.97 -63.34 -3.59
C VAL A 660 -20.77 -63.64 -2.10
N THR A 661 -21.81 -63.43 -1.31
CA THR A 661 -21.81 -63.83 0.10
C THR A 661 -22.23 -65.29 0.23
N ARG A 662 -21.37 -66.09 0.87
CA ARG A 662 -21.69 -67.44 1.38
C ARG A 662 -21.76 -67.41 2.89
N VAL A 663 -22.90 -67.82 3.45
CA VAL A 663 -23.07 -68.02 4.89
C VAL A 663 -22.98 -69.50 5.19
N THR A 664 -22.05 -69.90 6.05
CA THR A 664 -21.86 -71.30 6.46
C THR A 664 -22.24 -71.45 7.92
N ILE A 665 -23.02 -72.50 8.21
CA ILE A 665 -23.42 -72.92 9.55
C ILE A 665 -22.69 -74.23 9.83
N SER A 666 -21.78 -74.23 10.80
CA SER A 666 -21.14 -75.44 11.31
C SER A 666 -21.94 -75.97 12.50
N VAL A 667 -22.42 -77.21 12.39
CA VAL A 667 -23.27 -77.85 13.38
C VAL A 667 -22.42 -78.43 14.50
N GLY A 668 -22.80 -78.12 15.74
CA GLY A 668 -22.19 -78.65 16.96
C GLY A 668 -23.14 -79.58 17.72
N GLY A 669 -22.90 -79.75 19.02
CA GLY A 669 -23.68 -80.66 19.85
C GLY A 669 -25.18 -80.29 19.92
N GLN A 670 -26.04 -81.31 19.98
CA GLN A 670 -27.47 -81.15 20.15
C GLN A 670 -27.78 -80.48 21.50
N ALA A 671 -28.47 -79.35 21.46
CA ALA A 671 -28.81 -78.53 22.61
C ALA A 671 -30.16 -78.92 23.24
N SER A 672 -31.14 -79.32 22.42
CA SER A 672 -32.46 -79.75 22.89
C SER A 672 -33.21 -80.62 21.87
N GLY A 673 -34.33 -81.21 22.29
CA GLY A 673 -35.12 -82.16 21.52
C GLY A 673 -34.54 -83.58 21.55
N SER A 674 -35.19 -84.52 20.86
CA SER A 674 -34.75 -85.90 20.73
C SER A 674 -35.29 -86.51 19.43
N ALA A 675 -34.91 -87.76 19.15
CA ALA A 675 -35.43 -88.54 18.03
C ALA A 675 -35.16 -87.97 16.62
N VAL A 676 -33.98 -87.36 16.44
CA VAL A 676 -33.35 -87.13 15.13
C VAL A 676 -33.12 -88.50 14.47
N ARG A 677 -33.47 -88.61 13.19
CA ARG A 677 -33.45 -89.83 12.39
C ARG A 677 -32.28 -89.82 11.41
N THR A 678 -31.98 -91.01 10.90
CA THR A 678 -31.07 -91.19 9.76
C THR A 678 -31.93 -91.52 8.55
N THR A 679 -31.77 -90.77 7.46
CA THR A 679 -32.45 -91.01 6.19
C THR A 679 -31.51 -91.80 5.27
N SER A 680 -32.05 -92.75 4.52
CA SER A 680 -31.31 -93.50 3.49
C SER A 680 -31.80 -93.16 2.08
N ASN A 681 -32.65 -92.14 1.95
CA ASN A 681 -33.14 -91.64 0.68
C ASN A 681 -32.28 -90.44 0.28
N ALA A 682 -31.99 -90.34 -1.02
CA ALA A 682 -31.40 -89.14 -1.57
C ALA A 682 -32.50 -88.11 -1.85
N SER A 683 -32.25 -86.86 -1.52
CA SER A 683 -33.17 -85.75 -1.78
C SER A 683 -32.43 -84.54 -2.33
N THR A 684 -33.18 -83.58 -2.87
CA THR A 684 -32.65 -82.29 -3.30
C THR A 684 -33.29 -81.24 -2.42
N MET A 685 -32.52 -80.60 -1.53
CA MET A 685 -33.09 -79.61 -0.64
C MET A 685 -33.64 -78.42 -1.40
N SER A 686 -34.52 -77.66 -0.74
CA SER A 686 -34.97 -76.38 -1.28
C SER A 686 -34.89 -75.28 -0.23
N TRP A 687 -34.27 -74.17 -0.59
CA TRP A 687 -34.09 -73.01 0.27
C TRP A 687 -34.99 -71.86 -0.17
N THR A 688 -35.86 -71.40 0.73
CA THR A 688 -36.64 -70.17 0.57
C THR A 688 -35.97 -69.06 1.39
N PRO A 689 -35.31 -68.07 0.75
CA PRO A 689 -34.60 -67.01 1.46
C PRO A 689 -35.55 -66.00 2.09
N SER A 690 -35.08 -65.26 3.10
CA SER A 690 -35.83 -64.15 3.69
C SER A 690 -35.66 -62.88 2.85
N GLY A 691 -36.77 -62.19 2.55
CA GLY A 691 -36.74 -60.88 1.88
C GLY A 691 -36.19 -59.74 2.75
N LEU A 692 -35.94 -60.00 4.03
CA LEU A 692 -35.33 -59.04 4.96
C LEU A 692 -33.81 -58.99 4.87
N ALA A 693 -33.17 -60.02 4.29
CA ALA A 693 -31.75 -59.93 3.96
C ALA A 693 -31.58 -59.03 2.74
N THR A 694 -30.67 -58.07 2.84
CA THR A 694 -30.40 -57.08 1.80
C THR A 694 -28.98 -57.17 1.26
N ASP A 695 -28.81 -56.82 -0.01
CA ASP A 695 -27.50 -56.55 -0.62
C ASP A 695 -26.83 -55.30 0.00
N LEU A 696 -25.71 -54.86 -0.58
CA LEU A 696 -25.04 -53.61 -0.21
C LEU A 696 -25.83 -52.34 -0.59
N GLY A 697 -26.73 -52.42 -1.57
CA GLY A 697 -27.64 -51.35 -1.98
C GLY A 697 -28.94 -51.24 -1.16
N GLY A 698 -29.15 -52.13 -0.19
CA GLY A 698 -30.35 -52.15 0.67
C GLY A 698 -31.58 -52.80 0.03
N VAL A 699 -31.42 -53.52 -1.07
CA VAL A 699 -32.45 -54.29 -1.78
C VAL A 699 -32.74 -55.59 -1.04
N GLY A 700 -33.99 -55.82 -0.66
CA GLY A 700 -34.42 -57.10 -0.09
C GLY A 700 -34.28 -58.27 -1.08
N THR A 701 -33.91 -59.44 -0.56
CA THR A 701 -33.72 -60.66 -1.35
C THR A 701 -35.03 -61.12 -1.98
N ASN A 702 -34.98 -61.52 -3.25
CA ASN A 702 -36.06 -62.22 -3.91
C ASN A 702 -36.34 -63.55 -3.19
N VAL A 703 -37.57 -63.73 -2.70
CA VAL A 703 -38.01 -64.87 -1.90
C VAL A 703 -38.32 -66.14 -2.72
N THR A 704 -37.97 -66.15 -4.00
CA THR A 704 -38.13 -67.34 -4.85
C THR A 704 -37.28 -68.48 -4.31
N THR A 705 -37.92 -69.62 -4.08
CA THR A 705 -37.25 -70.84 -3.62
C THR A 705 -36.22 -71.33 -4.63
N VAL A 706 -35.00 -71.60 -4.18
CA VAL A 706 -33.95 -72.25 -4.95
C VAL A 706 -33.83 -73.71 -4.53
N PHE A 707 -33.53 -74.58 -5.50
CA PHE A 707 -33.18 -75.96 -5.22
C PHE A 707 -31.67 -76.09 -5.13
N GLU A 708 -31.22 -76.97 -4.24
CA GLU A 708 -29.83 -77.40 -4.18
C GLU A 708 -29.32 -77.80 -5.57
N SER A 709 -28.14 -77.28 -5.93
CA SER A 709 -27.49 -77.63 -7.17
C SER A 709 -26.80 -79.00 -7.08
N GLY A 710 -26.74 -79.74 -8.18
CA GLY A 710 -26.10 -81.06 -8.24
C GLY A 710 -27.07 -82.22 -8.35
N VAL A 711 -26.58 -83.43 -8.06
CA VAL A 711 -27.38 -84.65 -8.01
C VAL A 711 -28.00 -84.79 -6.62
N SER A 712 -29.21 -85.35 -6.53
CA SER A 712 -29.80 -85.66 -5.22
C SER A 712 -28.87 -86.58 -4.43
N ASP A 713 -28.64 -86.24 -3.17
CA ASP A 713 -27.75 -86.94 -2.25
C ASP A 713 -28.37 -87.07 -0.86
N HIS A 714 -27.66 -87.78 0.03
CA HIS A 714 -28.06 -87.91 1.43
C HIS A 714 -27.61 -86.66 2.16
N GLN A 715 -28.56 -85.87 2.65
CA GLN A 715 -28.24 -84.64 3.35
C GLN A 715 -27.62 -84.95 4.70
N PHE A 716 -26.60 -84.17 5.03
CA PHE A 716 -25.79 -84.32 6.24
C PHE A 716 -24.99 -85.61 6.34
#